data_AF-A0A3M0ZDL7-F1
#
_entry.id   AF-A0A3M0ZDL7-F1
#
_cell.length_a   1.000
_cell.length_b   1.000
_cell.length_c   1.000
_cell.angle_alpha   90.00
_cell.angle_beta   90.00
_cell.angle_gamma   90.00
#
_symmetry.space_group_name_H-M   'P 1'
#
loop_
_entity.id
_entity.type
_entity.pdbx_description
1 polymer ?
#
loop_
_entity_poly.entity_id
_entity_poly.type
_entity_poly.pdbx_seq_one_letter_code
_entity_poly.pdbx_strand_id
1 'polypeptide(L)'
;LTNTGNETAFKVVPRASLPGRPARSGAARNIAPGGTQVWSLALDRTALAPGGHVAIVRIAYEDANGYPFEVLAATPFSVRHRNRPAVAGRLLVPAIGSRGKASGSLDLRIPQTRGQRLAVRLVLPRGLSTPTPRRILFRGRNTHLRLPVEVRNHSLLDGSRVDAYAVVTVLDEHPPQSDLIHGTVTIRAGPRRATGAASSPWLLLGLALLGAGLLEIATRAFGWHPVGQCHPRAALAIDIVLLCSGTGFLLSLYPWQDLLARTVCAGGDMASLFYPTLLMAREILPRGEWTGWTMGNYAGFPVFHFYSTLPFVVIALLGHVFPLEQTFKVVTLAGPTFLPIAAAWLFGVLGYGQTAAAIAGVAMLPFLLQQGNSMWGGNIPSVLAGEFCHAIGLTLSLVLLGLLHRIVRGRGRWPSAAVVLAAIGLCHTFAFFAALWASLFFVWPRRGLQRRARPLLPVYLGAFLLLCFWGLPLPARLIYTTKWAMIWRIKDWREVLPAPLWPVAIVAAVGLLASLARLKRFEWDRQGLLVFTLAGGVFFYFLVPAFGFPDIRFVPVVQMFLCLVAADTVAWVLGGVRQRRLFAALVVAATLVWGHSHLGYIPSWLHWNYSGYEGKPTWPQFKRINDHLRGDLNDPRVVFEHSETHNRFGSSRAFENLPLFAGRATLEGVFHQASLNSPFIFYLQSEVSERASGPFRQYTYARLDPAAALPHLRLYNVGHIIAVSEKAKQAYDEHPAYQRTMSLDSYAVYKVAGGNTGYVVVARNEPVLYTGKNFKLAFYRWFKHPEMLDVPLVPEALIPRAIAARFALRTATITNLPRRPIKADCHVRTRLEQYRIHFDTDCPGKPHIVKVSYFPRWQAADGSPVLPVSPGFMLVWPQSASFDIVYRRNAIDWIGLLLTVCGIFGVGLAWASPRLSARVEELLAPAWTPVLARVEHWRVWLVPALVIGLVGVAAATRISLRSEERAYQAAERAYRARDFERAAKLLARWTASDKDTFKQATALFQLGIAYGETDRPVAAIRAHERLLFEFPNVNYRAGALFHLARNYYRVGELERARDYARTLRSEYPETGWSKRLARELPQLLSASSERDPNAAATHGRPSSDALAP
;
A
#
# COMPACT_ATOMS: atom_id res chain seq x y z
N LEU A 1 28.84 5.11 12.38
CA LEU A 1 28.06 3.85 12.32
C LEU A 1 27.83 3.52 10.85
N THR A 2 28.17 2.30 10.45
CA THR A 2 27.88 1.78 9.11
C THR A 2 26.91 0.62 9.25
N ASN A 3 25.80 0.64 8.50
CA ASN A 3 24.85 -0.45 8.50
C ASN A 3 25.33 -1.54 7.54
N THR A 4 25.93 -2.61 8.07
CA THR A 4 26.36 -3.78 7.30
C THR A 4 25.28 -4.86 7.21
N GLY A 5 24.07 -4.58 7.70
CA GLY A 5 22.92 -5.48 7.63
C GLY A 5 22.25 -5.48 6.26
N ASN A 6 21.27 -6.37 6.10
CA ASN A 6 20.44 -6.50 4.89
C ASN A 6 19.14 -5.67 4.94
N GLU A 7 18.86 -5.00 6.06
CA GLU A 7 17.67 -4.18 6.25
C GLU A 7 18.01 -2.75 6.71
N THR A 8 17.08 -1.82 6.47
CA THR A 8 17.25 -0.42 6.89
C THR A 8 17.04 -0.29 8.39
N ALA A 9 17.99 0.33 9.10
CA ALA A 9 17.83 0.70 10.49
C ALA A 9 17.05 2.02 10.58
N PHE A 10 15.94 2.05 11.31
CA PHE A 10 15.11 3.24 11.51
C PHE A 10 15.34 3.85 12.90
N LYS A 11 15.03 5.15 13.06
CA LYS A 11 15.11 5.89 14.33
C LYS A 11 16.41 5.64 15.10
N VAL A 12 17.54 5.82 14.43
CA VAL A 12 18.86 5.53 14.99
C VAL A 12 19.29 6.65 15.94
N VAL A 13 19.41 6.33 17.23
CA VAL A 13 19.75 7.28 18.29
C VAL A 13 21.01 6.84 19.03
N PRO A 14 22.19 7.45 18.72
CA PRO A 14 23.40 7.22 19.48
C PRO A 14 23.38 7.98 20.81
N ARG A 15 23.84 7.31 21.87
CA ARG A 15 23.99 7.86 23.21
C ARG A 15 25.35 7.44 23.76
N ALA A 16 26.19 8.38 24.14
CA ALA A 16 27.44 8.08 24.81
C ALA A 16 27.27 8.27 26.32
N SER A 17 27.95 7.47 27.11
CA SER A 17 27.95 7.59 28.56
C SER A 17 29.36 7.39 29.11
N LEU A 18 29.74 8.29 30.01
CA LEU A 18 30.82 8.07 30.97
C LEU A 18 30.20 7.49 32.26
N PRO A 19 30.98 6.90 33.17
CA PRO A 19 30.48 6.49 34.48
C PRO A 19 29.71 7.64 35.16
N GLY A 20 28.37 7.58 35.15
CA GLY A 20 27.49 8.55 35.80
C GLY A 20 26.98 9.75 34.99
N ARG A 21 27.34 9.95 33.69
CA ARG A 21 26.81 11.08 32.90
C ARG A 21 26.49 10.71 31.43
N PRO A 22 25.22 10.76 30.99
CA PRO A 22 24.85 10.53 29.59
C PRO A 22 25.01 11.80 28.75
N ALA A 23 25.60 11.66 27.56
CA ALA A 23 25.60 12.65 26.49
C ALA A 23 24.77 12.15 25.31
N ARG A 24 23.95 13.02 24.73
CA ARG A 24 23.12 12.72 23.55
C ARG A 24 23.58 13.58 22.36
N SER A 25 23.52 13.03 21.15
CA SER A 25 23.62 13.79 19.90
C SER A 25 22.36 13.60 19.05
N GLY A 26 22.27 14.31 17.92
CA GLY A 26 21.15 14.19 16.98
C GLY A 26 20.87 12.75 16.52
N ALA A 27 19.61 12.47 16.19
CA ALA A 27 19.14 11.17 15.70
C ALA A 27 19.17 11.12 14.17
N ALA A 28 19.37 9.93 13.60
CA ALA A 28 19.12 9.69 12.17
C ALA A 28 17.75 9.04 11.98
N ARG A 29 16.98 9.52 11.00
CA ARG A 29 15.67 8.95 10.66
C ARG A 29 15.79 7.49 10.21
N ASN A 30 16.78 7.20 9.36
CA ASN A 30 17.13 5.87 8.96
C ASN A 30 18.59 5.78 8.46
N ILE A 31 19.12 4.57 8.38
CA ILE A 31 20.40 4.23 7.74
C ILE A 31 20.14 2.98 6.90
N ALA A 32 20.12 3.13 5.57
CA ALA A 32 19.92 2.03 4.64
C ALA A 32 21.08 1.01 4.70
N PRO A 33 20.90 -0.23 4.20
CA PRO A 33 22.00 -1.19 4.01
C PRO A 33 23.17 -0.56 3.25
N GLY A 34 24.40 -0.72 3.77
CA GLY A 34 25.62 -0.08 3.26
C GLY A 34 25.76 1.41 3.59
N GLY A 35 24.72 2.05 4.11
CA GLY A 35 24.73 3.47 4.50
C GLY A 35 25.62 3.71 5.73
N THR A 36 26.26 4.87 5.76
CA THR A 36 27.09 5.31 6.89
C THR A 36 26.61 6.66 7.41
N GLN A 37 26.46 6.76 8.73
CA GLN A 37 26.16 8.01 9.42
C GLN A 37 27.23 8.26 10.49
N VAL A 38 27.67 9.51 10.60
CA VAL A 38 28.70 9.95 11.55
C VAL A 38 28.07 10.95 12.51
N TRP A 39 28.46 10.86 13.79
CA TRP A 39 28.08 11.81 14.84
C TRP A 39 29.31 12.17 15.67
N SER A 40 29.35 13.44 16.10
CA SER A 40 30.29 13.92 17.10
C SER A 40 29.58 14.03 18.45
N LEU A 41 30.04 13.27 19.44
CA LEU A 41 29.49 13.25 20.79
C LEU A 41 30.48 13.93 21.74
N ALA A 42 30.14 15.13 22.21
CA ALA A 42 30.95 15.82 23.21
C ALA A 42 30.77 15.15 24.58
N LEU A 43 31.88 14.72 25.17
CA LEU A 43 31.92 14.13 26.50
C LEU A 43 32.65 15.09 27.44
N ASP A 44 31.96 15.57 28.47
CA ASP A 44 32.56 16.39 29.51
C ASP A 44 33.46 15.53 30.41
N ARG A 45 34.77 15.82 30.37
CA ARG A 45 35.81 15.11 31.14
C ARG A 45 36.22 15.84 32.41
N THR A 46 35.69 17.03 32.68
CA THR A 46 36.15 17.92 33.78
C THR A 46 35.91 17.35 35.17
N ALA A 47 34.99 16.39 35.30
CA ALA A 47 34.66 15.70 36.56
C ALA A 47 35.28 14.31 36.72
N LEU A 48 36.16 13.85 35.81
CA LEU A 48 36.79 12.52 35.91
C LEU A 48 38.08 12.59 36.72
N ALA A 49 38.23 11.71 37.71
CA ALA A 49 39.48 11.51 38.43
C ALA A 49 40.61 11.07 37.47
N PRO A 50 41.88 11.41 37.75
CA PRO A 50 43.02 10.84 37.03
C PRO A 50 42.93 9.31 37.00
N GLY A 51 43.32 8.68 35.89
CA GLY A 51 43.22 7.23 35.71
C GLY A 51 42.75 6.80 34.33
N GLY A 52 42.54 5.50 34.17
CA GLY A 52 42.02 4.88 32.95
C GLY A 52 40.51 4.61 33.02
N HIS A 53 39.77 5.08 32.03
CA HIS A 53 38.31 5.02 31.96
C HIS A 53 37.83 4.37 30.65
N VAL A 54 36.58 3.91 30.63
CA VAL A 54 35.94 3.36 29.42
C VAL A 54 34.70 4.20 29.09
N ALA A 55 34.65 4.72 27.86
CA ALA A 55 33.44 5.34 27.31
C ALA A 55 32.57 4.26 26.65
N ILE A 56 31.26 4.27 26.93
CA ILE A 56 30.28 3.34 26.36
C ILE A 56 29.31 4.12 25.48
N VAL A 57 29.18 3.71 24.24
CA VAL A 57 28.22 4.23 23.26
C VAL A 57 27.13 3.18 23.04
N ARG A 58 25.88 3.55 23.33
CA ARG A 58 24.67 2.77 23.06
C ARG A 58 23.95 3.37 21.87
N ILE A 59 23.62 2.56 20.87
CA ILE A 59 22.93 3.03 19.68
C ILE A 59 21.62 2.26 19.55
N ALA A 60 20.51 2.92 19.89
CA ALA A 60 19.18 2.36 19.72
C ALA A 60 18.71 2.55 18.28
N TYR A 61 18.02 1.55 17.72
CA TYR A 61 17.39 1.62 16.40
C TYR A 61 16.16 0.71 16.34
N GLU A 62 15.34 0.87 15.31
CA GLU A 62 14.17 0.02 15.03
C GLU A 62 14.34 -0.68 13.66
N ASP A 63 13.78 -1.87 13.49
CA ASP A 63 13.61 -2.45 12.14
C ASP A 63 12.42 -1.82 11.40
N ALA A 64 12.14 -2.29 10.18
CA ALA A 64 11.01 -1.83 9.38
C ALA A 64 9.64 -2.09 10.05
N ASN A 65 9.58 -3.04 10.99
CA ASN A 65 8.38 -3.41 11.73
C ASN A 65 8.25 -2.64 13.06
N GLY A 66 9.18 -1.74 13.36
CA GLY A 66 9.22 -0.98 14.62
C GLY A 66 9.75 -1.78 15.81
N TYR A 67 10.40 -2.93 15.59
CA TYR A 67 11.01 -3.71 16.65
C TYR A 67 12.29 -3.03 17.16
N PRO A 68 12.43 -2.78 18.48
CA PRO A 68 13.56 -2.04 19.00
C PRO A 68 14.80 -2.92 19.19
N PHE A 69 15.94 -2.42 18.75
CA PHE A 69 17.27 -3.02 18.90
C PHE A 69 18.26 -2.03 19.51
N GLU A 70 19.38 -2.53 20.04
CA GLU A 70 20.48 -1.71 20.53
C GLU A 70 21.84 -2.33 20.19
N VAL A 71 22.74 -1.53 19.61
CA VAL A 71 24.16 -1.91 19.41
C VAL A 71 25.03 -1.18 20.44
N LEU A 72 26.09 -1.85 20.89
CA LEU A 72 27.09 -1.28 21.80
C LEU A 72 28.42 -1.07 21.10
N ALA A 73 29.06 0.05 21.38
CA ALA A 73 30.49 0.27 21.15
C ALA A 73 31.12 0.78 22.45
N ALA A 74 32.38 0.43 22.70
CA ALA A 74 33.10 0.90 23.87
C ALA A 74 34.56 1.18 23.52
N THR A 75 35.15 2.18 24.17
CA THR A 75 36.56 2.55 23.94
C THR A 75 37.23 3.00 25.24
N PRO A 76 38.43 2.48 25.58
CA PRO A 76 39.20 2.94 26.72
C PRO A 76 39.92 4.26 26.42
N PHE A 77 40.11 5.09 27.44
CA PHE A 77 40.90 6.33 27.36
C PHE A 77 41.48 6.68 28.73
N SER A 78 42.50 7.53 28.78
CA SER A 78 43.17 7.92 30.02
C SER A 78 43.10 9.42 30.26
N VAL A 79 43.01 9.81 31.53
CA VAL A 79 43.01 11.20 31.99
C VAL A 79 44.21 11.41 32.89
N ARG A 80 45.14 12.27 32.47
CA ARG A 80 46.35 12.67 33.25
C ARG A 80 47.12 11.47 33.83
N HIS A 81 47.21 10.36 33.08
CA HIS A 81 47.82 9.10 33.52
C HIS A 81 48.55 8.41 32.35
N ARG A 82 49.69 7.76 32.62
CA ARG A 82 50.41 6.91 31.65
C ARG A 82 49.83 5.50 31.66
N ASN A 83 49.48 4.96 30.49
CA ASN A 83 48.85 3.64 30.38
C ASN A 83 49.76 2.52 30.93
N ARG A 84 49.22 1.71 31.85
CA ARG A 84 49.83 0.42 32.23
C ARG A 84 49.44 -0.67 31.23
N PRO A 85 50.20 -1.78 31.12
CA PRO A 85 49.82 -2.92 30.30
C PRO A 85 48.39 -3.37 30.63
N ALA A 86 47.51 -3.45 29.63
CA ALA A 86 46.09 -3.72 29.84
C ALA A 86 45.84 -5.15 30.36
N VAL A 87 44.81 -5.34 31.19
CA VAL A 87 44.26 -6.67 31.43
C VAL A 87 43.65 -7.17 30.13
N ALA A 88 44.22 -8.24 29.57
CA ALA A 88 43.71 -8.88 28.36
C ALA A 88 42.74 -9.99 28.74
N GLY A 89 41.90 -10.44 27.79
CA GLY A 89 40.94 -11.49 28.09
C GLY A 89 39.91 -11.71 27.01
N ARG A 90 39.01 -12.65 27.26
CA ARG A 90 37.88 -12.96 26.37
C ARG A 90 36.63 -13.25 27.18
N LEU A 91 35.52 -12.67 26.75
CA LEU A 91 34.19 -13.00 27.26
C LEU A 91 33.57 -14.08 26.35
N LEU A 92 33.41 -15.28 26.89
CA LEU A 92 32.85 -16.44 26.21
C LEU A 92 31.45 -16.73 26.75
N VAL A 93 30.42 -16.45 25.96
CA VAL A 93 29.02 -16.77 26.30
C VAL A 93 28.48 -17.73 25.24
N PRO A 94 28.02 -18.94 25.62
CA PRO A 94 27.36 -19.86 24.71
C PRO A 94 26.10 -19.23 24.08
N ALA A 95 25.67 -19.76 22.94
CA ALA A 95 24.48 -19.25 22.27
C ALA A 95 23.22 -19.41 23.15
N ILE A 96 22.40 -18.36 23.24
CA ILE A 96 21.23 -18.29 24.13
C ILE A 96 19.95 -18.47 23.32
N GLY A 97 18.95 -19.20 23.80
CA GLY A 97 17.63 -19.27 23.13
C GLY A 97 16.82 -17.97 23.20
N SER A 98 15.71 -17.90 22.47
CA SER A 98 14.79 -16.73 22.34
C SER A 98 14.29 -16.15 23.67
N ARG A 99 14.21 -16.99 24.72
CA ARG A 99 13.91 -16.62 26.11
C ARG A 99 14.74 -17.44 27.10
N GLY A 100 15.99 -17.74 26.73
CA GLY A 100 16.88 -18.61 27.48
C GLY A 100 17.87 -17.87 28.39
N LYS A 101 18.61 -18.64 29.17
CA LYS A 101 19.82 -18.20 29.88
C LYS A 101 21.00 -19.08 29.49
N ALA A 102 22.20 -18.53 29.48
CA ALA A 102 23.44 -19.29 29.28
C ALA A 102 24.48 -18.90 30.32
N SER A 103 25.23 -19.90 30.79
CA SER A 103 26.39 -19.72 31.64
C SER A 103 27.65 -19.77 30.79
N GLY A 104 28.44 -18.71 30.83
CA GLY A 104 29.71 -18.55 30.12
C GLY A 104 30.88 -18.31 31.08
N SER A 105 32.04 -17.96 30.52
CA SER A 105 33.24 -17.57 31.27
C SER A 105 33.84 -16.26 30.76
N LEU A 106 34.32 -15.43 31.68
CA LEU A 106 35.23 -14.32 31.42
C LEU A 106 36.64 -14.75 31.82
N ASP A 107 37.49 -14.97 30.83
CA ASP A 107 38.88 -15.38 31.02
C ASP A 107 39.78 -14.15 30.94
N LEU A 108 40.51 -13.84 32.00
CA LEU A 108 41.35 -12.65 32.14
C LEU A 108 42.81 -13.05 32.30
N ARG A 109 43.69 -12.40 31.56
CA ARG A 109 45.15 -12.44 31.70
C ARG A 109 45.62 -11.10 32.26
N ILE A 110 46.05 -11.14 33.52
CA ILE A 110 46.42 -9.95 34.28
C ILE A 110 47.95 -9.86 34.30
N PRO A 111 48.55 -8.80 33.73
CA PRO A 111 49.99 -8.59 33.79
C PRO A 111 50.50 -8.53 35.24
N GLN A 112 51.69 -9.06 35.51
CA GLN A 112 52.28 -9.08 36.86
C GLN A 112 52.46 -7.68 37.47
N THR A 113 52.49 -6.65 36.62
CA THR A 113 52.62 -5.23 37.01
C THR A 113 51.29 -4.57 37.41
N ARG A 114 50.17 -5.32 37.40
CA ARG A 114 48.84 -4.82 37.76
C ARG A 114 48.44 -5.24 39.17
N GLY A 115 47.53 -4.48 39.78
CA GLY A 115 46.96 -4.76 41.09
C GLY A 115 46.12 -6.05 41.16
N GLN A 116 45.85 -6.51 42.38
CA GLN A 116 45.20 -7.78 42.70
C GLN A 116 43.70 -7.66 43.07
N ARG A 117 43.15 -6.44 43.11
CA ARG A 117 41.73 -6.19 43.42
C ARG A 117 41.00 -5.72 42.18
N LEU A 118 40.07 -6.52 41.66
CA LEU A 118 39.31 -6.20 40.44
C LEU A 118 37.83 -5.94 40.74
N ALA A 119 37.24 -4.96 40.06
CA ALA A 119 35.80 -4.85 39.88
C ALA A 119 35.45 -5.15 38.43
N VAL A 120 34.58 -6.14 38.21
CA VAL A 120 34.11 -6.52 36.87
C VAL A 120 32.66 -6.11 36.69
N ARG A 121 32.39 -5.34 35.64
CA ARG A 121 31.04 -4.94 35.23
C ARG A 121 30.78 -5.35 33.79
N LEU A 122 29.79 -6.21 33.59
CA LEU A 122 29.29 -6.55 32.27
C LEU A 122 28.37 -5.45 31.73
N VAL A 123 28.57 -5.11 30.46
CA VAL A 123 27.80 -4.13 29.70
C VAL A 123 27.12 -4.86 28.56
N LEU A 124 25.80 -4.98 28.65
CA LEU A 124 24.97 -5.72 27.72
C LEU A 124 23.99 -4.77 26.99
N PRO A 125 23.64 -5.08 25.73
CA PRO A 125 22.64 -4.33 24.96
C PRO A 125 21.23 -4.58 25.51
N ARG A 126 20.31 -3.68 25.17
CA ARG A 126 18.88 -3.82 25.49
C ARG A 126 18.35 -5.19 25.06
N GLY A 127 17.68 -5.89 25.98
CA GLY A 127 17.15 -7.24 25.77
C GLY A 127 18.00 -8.35 26.39
N LEU A 128 19.24 -8.07 26.79
CA LEU A 128 20.07 -8.97 27.59
C LEU A 128 20.23 -8.46 29.02
N SER A 129 20.37 -9.38 29.98
CA SER A 129 20.65 -9.05 31.39
C SER A 129 21.61 -10.05 32.02
N THR A 130 22.23 -9.64 33.13
CA THR A 130 23.16 -10.48 33.91
C THR A 130 22.97 -10.18 35.40
N PRO A 131 23.00 -11.20 36.28
CA PRO A 131 22.87 -10.99 37.71
C PRO A 131 24.18 -10.42 38.31
N THR A 132 24.12 -9.13 38.69
CA THR A 132 25.03 -8.36 39.59
C THR A 132 26.53 -8.23 39.26
N PRO A 133 27.14 -7.04 39.46
CA PRO A 133 28.59 -6.83 39.30
C PRO A 133 29.39 -7.55 40.39
N ARG A 134 30.57 -8.10 40.04
CA ARG A 134 31.44 -8.84 40.97
C ARG A 134 32.67 -8.01 41.34
N ARG A 135 32.91 -7.80 42.63
CA ARG A 135 34.21 -7.38 43.17
C ARG A 135 34.99 -8.64 43.56
N ILE A 136 36.20 -8.78 43.06
CA ILE A 136 37.01 -9.99 43.20
C ILE A 136 38.36 -9.59 43.77
N LEU A 137 38.73 -10.23 44.87
CA LEU A 137 40.09 -10.23 45.38
C LEU A 137 40.70 -11.56 44.95
N PHE A 138 41.77 -11.54 44.17
CA PHE A 138 42.51 -12.75 43.85
C PHE A 138 43.88 -12.69 44.55
N ARG A 139 44.25 -13.74 45.27
CA ARG A 139 45.57 -13.90 45.88
C ARG A 139 46.23 -15.10 45.23
N GLY A 140 47.22 -14.86 44.37
CA GLY A 140 47.99 -15.92 43.73
C GLY A 140 49.04 -15.40 42.75
N ARG A 141 50.14 -16.15 42.59
CA ARG A 141 51.20 -15.88 41.58
C ARG A 141 50.74 -16.09 40.13
N ASN A 142 49.52 -16.59 39.89
CA ASN A 142 49.02 -16.89 38.56
C ASN A 142 48.38 -15.67 37.89
N THR A 143 48.94 -15.27 36.75
CA THR A 143 48.52 -14.17 35.86
C THR A 143 47.23 -14.46 35.08
N HIS A 144 46.43 -15.46 35.46
CA HIS A 144 45.24 -15.90 34.73
C HIS A 144 44.05 -16.16 35.68
N LEU A 145 42.91 -15.54 35.41
CA LEU A 145 41.70 -15.59 36.23
C LEU A 145 40.48 -15.93 35.35
N ARG A 146 39.73 -16.97 35.72
CA ARG A 146 38.53 -17.40 35.01
C ARG A 146 37.29 -17.18 35.88
N LEU A 147 36.34 -16.39 35.38
CA LEU A 147 35.15 -15.98 36.14
C LEU A 147 33.88 -16.48 35.45
N PRO A 148 32.97 -17.17 36.15
CA PRO A 148 31.70 -17.57 35.56
C PRO A 148 30.78 -16.35 35.39
N VAL A 149 30.12 -16.27 34.24
CA VAL A 149 29.15 -15.21 33.89
C VAL A 149 27.84 -15.84 33.45
N GLU A 150 26.70 -15.29 33.90
CA GLU A 150 25.38 -15.71 33.41
C GLU A 150 24.77 -14.57 32.59
N VAL A 151 24.25 -14.89 31.40
CA VAL A 151 23.53 -13.94 30.54
C VAL A 151 22.14 -14.49 30.23
N ARG A 152 21.12 -13.64 30.35
CA ARG A 152 19.71 -13.98 30.06
C ARG A 152 19.18 -13.14 28.91
N ASN A 153 18.48 -13.77 27.98
CA ASN A 153 17.77 -13.11 26.87
C ASN A 153 16.28 -12.92 27.21
N HIS A 154 15.80 -11.68 27.11
CA HIS A 154 14.41 -11.29 27.36
C HIS A 154 13.65 -10.92 26.09
N SER A 155 14.35 -10.36 25.11
CA SER A 155 13.71 -9.70 23.96
C SER A 155 14.59 -9.59 22.72
N LEU A 156 15.71 -10.28 22.61
CA LEU A 156 16.44 -10.34 21.34
C LEU A 156 15.92 -11.49 20.49
N LEU A 157 15.69 -11.20 19.20
CA LEU A 157 15.15 -12.17 18.24
C LEU A 157 16.17 -13.25 17.89
N ASP A 158 15.64 -14.39 17.46
CA ASP A 158 16.40 -15.53 16.96
C ASP A 158 17.34 -15.12 15.81
N GLY A 159 18.61 -15.53 15.89
CA GLY A 159 19.63 -15.18 14.90
C GLY A 159 20.34 -13.84 15.17
N SER A 160 19.93 -13.08 16.19
CA SER A 160 20.64 -11.85 16.59
C SER A 160 22.05 -12.16 17.07
N ARG A 161 23.03 -11.39 16.60
CA ARG A 161 24.41 -11.38 17.11
C ARG A 161 24.73 -9.99 17.60
N VAL A 162 25.04 -9.86 18.89
CA VAL A 162 25.26 -8.56 19.53
C VAL A 162 26.56 -8.54 20.32
N ASP A 163 27.20 -7.38 20.36
CA ASP A 163 28.40 -7.15 21.17
C ASP A 163 28.06 -7.05 22.66
N ALA A 164 28.93 -7.64 23.49
CA ALA A 164 28.90 -7.56 24.93
C ALA A 164 30.31 -7.21 25.44
N TYR A 165 30.39 -6.38 26.47
CA TYR A 165 31.68 -5.93 26.99
C TYR A 165 31.80 -6.22 28.49
N ALA A 166 32.99 -6.57 28.96
CA ALA A 166 33.32 -6.56 30.38
C ALA A 166 34.30 -5.41 30.65
N VAL A 167 33.92 -4.51 31.55
CA VAL A 167 34.80 -3.45 32.06
C VAL A 167 35.45 -3.96 33.33
N VAL A 168 36.78 -4.05 33.34
CA VAL A 168 37.58 -4.57 34.44
C VAL A 168 38.37 -3.40 35.06
N THR A 169 37.99 -2.97 36.25
CA THR A 169 38.66 -1.89 36.98
C THR A 169 39.56 -2.47 38.06
N VAL A 170 40.84 -2.12 38.03
CA VAL A 170 41.79 -2.48 39.10
C VAL A 170 41.70 -1.45 40.22
N LEU A 171 41.28 -1.88 41.41
CA LEU A 171 40.87 -1.03 42.54
C LEU A 171 42.01 -0.63 43.46
N ASP A 172 43.09 -1.41 43.51
CA ASP A 172 44.28 -1.16 44.33
C ASP A 172 45.34 -0.30 43.62
N GLU A 173 45.04 0.13 42.40
CA GLU A 173 45.84 1.06 41.62
C GLU A 173 45.44 2.51 41.90
N HIS A 174 46.44 3.37 42.14
CA HIS A 174 46.24 4.80 42.38
C HIS A 174 47.08 5.61 41.37
N PRO A 175 46.47 6.21 40.34
CA PRO A 175 45.04 6.17 40.02
C PRO A 175 44.56 4.83 39.43
N PRO A 176 43.25 4.51 39.52
CA PRO A 176 42.69 3.26 39.03
C PRO A 176 42.61 3.23 37.49
N GLN A 177 42.82 2.06 36.90
CA GLN A 177 42.70 1.83 35.47
C GLN A 177 41.60 0.80 35.16
N SER A 178 40.71 1.18 34.25
CA SER A 178 39.67 0.30 33.70
C SER A 178 40.04 -0.19 32.30
N ASP A 179 40.11 -1.50 32.13
CA ASP A 179 40.37 -2.16 30.85
C ASP A 179 39.07 -2.76 30.28
N LEU A 180 39.04 -2.97 28.97
CA LEU A 180 37.87 -3.41 28.23
C LEU A 180 38.11 -4.78 27.60
N ILE A 181 37.24 -5.73 27.93
CA ILE A 181 37.21 -7.06 27.30
C ILE A 181 35.99 -7.17 26.40
N HIS A 182 36.20 -7.56 25.14
CA HIS A 182 35.12 -7.76 24.17
C HIS A 182 34.66 -9.22 24.14
N GLY A 183 33.36 -9.39 23.90
CA GLY A 183 32.73 -10.66 23.58
C GLY A 183 31.51 -10.44 22.70
N THR A 184 30.99 -11.53 22.15
CA THR A 184 29.76 -11.51 21.36
C THR A 184 28.77 -12.50 21.94
N VAL A 185 27.52 -12.08 22.08
CA VAL A 185 26.41 -12.96 22.48
C VAL A 185 25.58 -13.24 21.23
N THR A 186 25.40 -14.51 20.93
CA THR A 186 24.55 -14.96 19.82
C THR A 186 23.25 -15.51 20.39
N ILE A 187 22.13 -15.01 19.90
CA ILE A 187 20.83 -15.63 20.14
C ILE A 187 20.68 -16.76 19.14
N ARG A 188 20.80 -17.98 19.65
CA ARG A 188 20.48 -19.17 18.89
C ARG A 188 19.02 -19.04 18.50
N ALA A 189 18.71 -19.20 17.21
CA ALA A 189 17.36 -19.54 16.84
C ALA A 189 16.96 -20.72 17.72
N GLY A 190 16.00 -20.52 18.64
CA GLY A 190 15.56 -21.57 19.58
C GLY A 190 15.40 -22.82 18.75
N PRO A 191 15.94 -23.99 19.18
CA PRO A 191 16.26 -25.07 18.28
C PRO A 191 15.13 -25.11 17.28
N ARG A 192 15.42 -24.72 16.03
CA ARG A 192 14.64 -25.26 14.95
C ARG A 192 14.56 -26.72 15.40
N ARG A 193 13.39 -27.32 15.36
CA ARG A 193 13.44 -28.68 14.90
C ARG A 193 14.30 -28.56 13.65
N ALA A 194 15.60 -28.82 13.78
CA ALA A 194 16.36 -29.54 12.83
C ALA A 194 15.59 -30.86 12.81
N THR A 195 14.41 -30.82 12.19
CA THR A 195 14.27 -31.58 11.00
C THR A 195 15.54 -31.24 10.23
N GLY A 196 16.58 -32.07 10.38
CA GLY A 196 17.78 -31.89 9.59
C GLY A 196 17.37 -31.76 8.13
N ALA A 197 18.31 -31.46 7.25
CA ALA A 197 18.05 -31.75 5.84
C ALA A 197 17.48 -33.20 5.65
N ALA A 198 17.72 -34.10 6.62
CA ALA A 198 17.15 -35.44 6.74
C ALA A 198 15.72 -35.61 7.35
N SER A 199 15.02 -34.58 7.84
CA SER A 199 13.68 -34.76 8.49
C SER A 199 12.60 -33.80 8.04
N SER A 200 12.84 -32.96 7.02
CA SER A 200 11.74 -32.29 6.35
C SER A 200 10.95 -33.37 5.60
N PRO A 201 9.64 -33.54 5.82
CA PRO A 201 8.84 -34.52 5.10
C PRO A 201 8.89 -34.31 3.59
N TRP A 202 9.29 -33.13 3.11
CA TRP A 202 9.48 -32.81 1.68
C TRP A 202 10.87 -33.16 1.15
N LEU A 203 11.91 -33.12 1.99
CA LEU A 203 13.20 -33.74 1.67
C LEU A 203 13.09 -35.26 1.71
N LEU A 204 12.36 -35.81 2.68
CA LEU A 204 12.04 -37.24 2.74
C LEU A 204 11.14 -37.68 1.58
N LEU A 205 10.13 -36.89 1.18
CA LEU A 205 9.33 -37.15 -0.01
C LEU A 205 10.18 -37.01 -1.27
N GLY A 206 11.04 -35.99 -1.36
CA GLY A 206 11.99 -35.83 -2.45
C GLY A 206 12.92 -37.03 -2.57
N LEU A 207 13.51 -37.49 -1.47
CA LEU A 207 14.36 -38.68 -1.37
C LEU A 207 13.58 -39.98 -1.60
N ALA A 208 12.31 -40.07 -1.18
CA ALA A 208 11.46 -41.23 -1.41
C ALA A 208 11.02 -41.33 -2.88
N LEU A 209 10.72 -40.20 -3.53
CA LEU A 209 10.47 -40.13 -4.97
C LEU A 209 11.74 -40.49 -5.76
N LEU A 210 12.91 -40.06 -5.27
CA LEU A 210 14.22 -40.41 -5.81
C LEU A 210 14.52 -41.90 -5.64
N GLY A 211 14.24 -42.47 -4.45
CA GLY A 211 14.34 -43.89 -4.15
C GLY A 211 13.39 -44.76 -4.96
N ALA A 212 12.13 -44.33 -5.15
CA ALA A 212 11.15 -45.03 -5.99
C ALA A 212 11.58 -45.04 -7.46
N GLY A 213 12.13 -43.93 -7.97
CA GLY A 213 12.67 -43.89 -9.32
C GLY A 213 13.98 -44.68 -9.47
N LEU A 214 14.87 -44.70 -8.48
CA LEU A 214 16.06 -45.56 -8.45
C LEU A 214 15.69 -47.05 -8.37
N LEU A 215 14.65 -47.41 -7.62
CA LEU A 215 14.11 -48.77 -7.54
C LEU A 215 13.52 -49.22 -8.89
N GLU A 216 12.89 -48.32 -9.65
CA GLU A 216 12.45 -48.58 -11.03
C GLU A 216 13.65 -48.78 -11.99
N ILE A 217 14.79 -48.11 -11.75
CA ILE A 217 16.03 -48.35 -12.51
C ILE A 217 16.63 -49.70 -12.13
N ALA A 218 16.77 -49.99 -10.84
CA ALA A 218 17.40 -51.21 -10.35
C ALA A 218 16.63 -52.46 -10.82
N THR A 219 15.30 -52.45 -10.73
CA THR A 219 14.48 -53.56 -11.24
C THR A 219 14.65 -53.78 -12.74
N ARG A 220 14.85 -52.71 -13.53
CA ARG A 220 15.10 -52.83 -14.98
C ARG A 220 16.54 -53.15 -15.37
N ALA A 221 17.53 -52.73 -14.58
CA ALA A 221 18.95 -52.93 -14.86
C ALA A 221 19.43 -54.34 -14.47
N PHE A 222 18.84 -54.94 -13.43
CA PHE A 222 19.20 -56.27 -12.94
C PHE A 222 18.35 -57.41 -13.54
N GLY A 223 17.56 -57.15 -14.58
CA GLY A 223 16.72 -58.18 -15.22
C GLY A 223 15.65 -58.77 -14.29
N TRP A 224 15.41 -58.16 -13.13
CA TRP A 224 14.31 -58.50 -12.24
C TRP A 224 13.01 -58.00 -12.88
N HIS A 225 12.48 -58.83 -13.76
CA HIS A 225 11.08 -58.83 -14.12
C HIS A 225 10.33 -59.58 -13.01
N PRO A 226 9.75 -58.93 -11.98
CA PRO A 226 8.59 -59.53 -11.36
C PRO A 226 7.61 -59.76 -12.51
N VAL A 227 7.21 -61.00 -12.71
CA VAL A 227 6.17 -61.38 -13.67
C VAL A 227 4.97 -60.45 -13.41
N GLY A 228 4.75 -59.51 -14.32
CA GLY A 228 3.76 -58.46 -14.13
C GLY A 228 4.33 -57.07 -14.39
N GLN A 229 3.93 -56.50 -15.53
CA GLN A 229 3.93 -55.07 -15.83
C GLN A 229 3.80 -54.24 -14.54
N CYS A 230 4.61 -53.18 -14.39
CA CYS A 230 4.41 -52.19 -13.32
C CYS A 230 2.91 -51.89 -13.25
N HIS A 231 2.23 -52.36 -12.19
CA HIS A 231 0.77 -52.41 -12.16
C HIS A 231 0.26 -51.00 -12.52
N PRO A 232 -0.69 -50.86 -13.46
CA PRO A 232 -1.20 -49.53 -13.87
C PRO A 232 -1.62 -48.65 -12.68
N ARG A 233 -1.95 -49.28 -11.54
CA ARG A 233 -2.22 -48.64 -10.25
C ARG A 233 -1.00 -47.96 -9.61
N ALA A 234 0.20 -48.56 -9.64
CA ALA A 234 1.43 -47.97 -9.07
C ALA A 234 1.94 -46.78 -9.89
N ALA A 235 1.89 -46.93 -11.23
CA ALA A 235 2.14 -45.86 -12.18
C ALA A 235 1.24 -44.63 -11.94
N LEU A 236 -0.07 -44.88 -11.83
CA LEU A 236 -1.06 -43.85 -11.53
C LEU A 236 -0.82 -43.20 -10.16
N ALA A 237 -0.47 -43.99 -9.14
CA ALA A 237 -0.16 -43.46 -7.81
C ALA A 237 1.03 -42.49 -7.83
N ILE A 238 2.10 -42.82 -8.56
CA ILE A 238 3.25 -41.91 -8.73
C ILE A 238 2.81 -40.62 -9.42
N ASP A 239 2.05 -40.71 -10.51
CA ASP A 239 1.60 -39.54 -11.26
C ASP A 239 0.68 -38.64 -10.41
N ILE A 240 -0.18 -39.22 -9.56
CA ILE A 240 -1.00 -38.49 -8.57
C ILE A 240 -0.11 -37.80 -7.52
N VAL A 241 0.87 -38.50 -6.95
CA VAL A 241 1.78 -37.93 -5.95
C VAL A 241 2.56 -36.76 -6.54
N LEU A 242 3.09 -36.89 -7.76
CA LEU A 242 3.79 -35.81 -8.45
C LEU A 242 2.88 -34.61 -8.69
N LEU A 243 1.65 -34.85 -9.16
CA LEU A 243 0.65 -33.79 -9.39
C LEU A 243 0.27 -33.04 -8.10
N CYS A 244 0.05 -33.78 -7.01
CA CYS A 244 -0.38 -33.22 -5.73
C CYS A 244 0.76 -32.62 -4.92
N SER A 245 2.03 -32.91 -5.24
CA SER A 245 3.19 -32.50 -4.46
C SER A 245 3.30 -30.98 -4.26
N GLY A 246 3.05 -30.17 -5.30
CA GLY A 246 3.11 -28.71 -5.23
C GLY A 246 2.04 -28.12 -4.30
N THR A 247 0.79 -28.56 -4.45
CA THR A 247 -0.31 -28.12 -3.55
C THR A 247 -0.13 -28.67 -2.14
N GLY A 248 0.28 -29.93 -1.98
CA GLY A 248 0.58 -30.53 -0.68
C GLY A 248 1.67 -29.78 0.07
N PHE A 249 2.72 -29.35 -0.64
CA PHE A 249 3.78 -28.50 -0.08
C PHE A 249 3.20 -27.20 0.47
N LEU A 250 2.38 -26.49 -0.31
CA LEU A 250 1.74 -25.26 0.15
C LEU A 250 0.84 -25.49 1.37
N LEU A 251 -0.01 -26.53 1.35
CA LEU A 251 -0.89 -26.87 2.47
C LEU A 251 -0.11 -27.17 3.75
N SER A 252 1.10 -27.72 3.66
CA SER A 252 1.95 -27.95 4.82
C SER A 252 2.60 -26.68 5.39
N LEU A 253 2.70 -25.61 4.59
CA LEU A 253 3.21 -24.32 5.04
C LEU A 253 2.15 -23.50 5.76
N TYR A 254 0.87 -23.78 5.50
CA TYR A 254 -0.23 -23.01 6.04
C TYR A 254 -0.40 -23.26 7.55
N PRO A 255 -0.56 -22.19 8.36
CA PRO A 255 -0.73 -22.33 9.79
C PRO A 255 -2.18 -22.70 10.12
N TRP A 256 -2.54 -23.97 9.96
CA TRP A 256 -3.92 -24.45 10.12
C TRP A 256 -4.56 -24.10 11.47
N GLN A 257 -3.77 -24.06 12.55
CA GLN A 257 -4.26 -23.65 13.87
C GLN A 257 -4.75 -22.19 13.86
N ASP A 258 -4.03 -21.28 13.18
CA ASP A 258 -4.41 -19.88 13.05
C ASP A 258 -5.54 -19.67 12.03
N LEU A 259 -5.53 -20.44 10.94
CA LEU A 259 -6.59 -20.41 9.91
C LEU A 259 -7.93 -20.83 10.49
N LEU A 260 -7.94 -21.84 11.36
CA LEU A 260 -9.13 -22.35 12.02
C LEU A 260 -9.43 -21.62 13.35
N ALA A 261 -8.58 -20.69 13.79
CA ALA A 261 -8.89 -19.85 14.95
C ALA A 261 -9.98 -18.82 14.60
N ARG A 262 -10.94 -18.63 15.52
CA ARG A 262 -12.00 -17.61 15.42
C ARG A 262 -11.47 -16.23 15.81
N THR A 263 -10.52 -15.74 15.03
CA THR A 263 -9.87 -14.43 15.20
C THR A 263 -9.99 -13.63 13.91
N VAL A 264 -10.18 -12.31 14.02
CA VAL A 264 -10.29 -11.43 12.85
C VAL A 264 -8.92 -11.32 12.19
N CYS A 265 -8.84 -11.57 10.89
CA CYS A 265 -7.57 -11.56 10.17
C CYS A 265 -6.86 -10.19 10.27
N ALA A 266 -5.54 -10.23 10.35
CA ALA A 266 -4.67 -9.06 10.38
C ALA A 266 -3.80 -8.99 9.10
N GLY A 267 -2.80 -8.09 9.07
CA GLY A 267 -1.83 -7.99 7.97
C GLY A 267 -2.23 -7.03 6.86
N GLY A 268 -1.29 -6.17 6.46
CA GLY A 268 -1.39 -5.27 5.32
C GLY A 268 -2.76 -4.59 5.17
N ASP A 269 -3.24 -4.55 3.93
CA ASP A 269 -4.59 -4.11 3.56
C ASP A 269 -5.65 -5.16 3.93
N MET A 270 -5.28 -6.44 4.03
CA MET A 270 -6.19 -7.54 4.36
C MET A 270 -6.97 -7.30 5.65
N ALA A 271 -6.31 -6.69 6.64
CA ALA A 271 -6.91 -6.36 7.93
C ALA A 271 -8.17 -5.48 7.78
N SER A 272 -8.23 -4.60 6.78
CA SER A 272 -9.36 -3.68 6.52
C SER A 272 -10.43 -4.29 5.61
N LEU A 273 -10.22 -5.51 5.09
CA LEU A 273 -11.16 -6.18 4.18
C LEU A 273 -12.20 -7.03 4.91
N PHE A 274 -11.98 -7.37 6.18
CA PHE A 274 -12.93 -8.18 6.95
C PHE A 274 -14.26 -7.47 7.19
N TYR A 275 -14.24 -6.21 7.64
CA TYR A 275 -15.46 -5.43 7.91
C TYR A 275 -16.39 -5.28 6.68
N PRO A 276 -15.91 -4.90 5.49
CA PRO A 276 -16.67 -4.96 4.25
C PRO A 276 -17.29 -6.34 3.96
N THR A 277 -16.58 -7.41 4.29
CA THR A 277 -17.07 -8.79 4.10
C THR A 277 -18.16 -9.16 5.08
N LEU A 278 -18.05 -8.68 6.33
CA LEU A 278 -19.10 -8.79 7.32
C LEU A 278 -20.39 -8.08 6.84
N LEU A 279 -20.24 -6.88 6.26
CA LEU A 279 -21.36 -6.18 5.63
C LEU A 279 -21.92 -6.95 4.43
N MET A 280 -21.06 -7.59 3.62
CA MET A 280 -21.53 -8.47 2.54
C MET A 280 -22.47 -9.55 3.06
N ALA A 281 -22.09 -10.23 4.14
CA ALA A 281 -22.85 -11.33 4.72
C ALA A 281 -24.11 -10.89 5.47
N ARG A 282 -24.05 -9.79 6.24
CA ARG A 282 -25.13 -9.39 7.16
C ARG A 282 -26.09 -8.37 6.58
N GLU A 283 -25.66 -7.59 5.60
CA GLU A 283 -26.41 -6.41 5.13
C GLU A 283 -26.65 -6.41 3.63
N ILE A 284 -25.65 -6.77 2.81
CA ILE A 284 -25.73 -6.63 1.34
C ILE A 284 -26.49 -7.81 0.72
N LEU A 285 -26.00 -9.04 0.91
CA LEU A 285 -26.63 -10.24 0.33
C LEU A 285 -28.08 -10.46 0.83
N PRO A 286 -28.40 -10.30 2.13
CA PRO A 286 -29.77 -10.47 2.61
C PRO A 286 -30.79 -9.50 1.97
N ARG A 287 -30.34 -8.34 1.48
CA ARG A 287 -31.16 -7.37 0.74
C ARG A 287 -31.30 -7.72 -0.75
N GLY A 288 -30.75 -8.84 -1.20
CA GLY A 288 -30.67 -9.22 -2.61
C GLY A 288 -29.74 -8.33 -3.42
N GLU A 289 -28.76 -7.68 -2.79
CA GLU A 289 -27.78 -6.79 -3.42
C GLU A 289 -26.42 -7.50 -3.59
N TRP A 290 -25.60 -7.00 -4.51
CA TRP A 290 -24.21 -7.46 -4.73
C TRP A 290 -23.17 -6.37 -4.44
N THR A 291 -23.64 -5.14 -4.30
CA THR A 291 -22.86 -3.94 -4.00
C THR A 291 -23.67 -3.10 -3.02
N GLY A 292 -23.02 -2.35 -2.15
CA GLY A 292 -23.72 -1.74 -1.03
C GLY A 292 -23.14 -0.40 -0.58
N TRP A 293 -23.49 -0.04 0.65
CA TRP A 293 -23.00 1.15 1.33
C TRP A 293 -22.41 0.75 2.68
N THR A 294 -21.38 1.47 3.11
CA THR A 294 -20.94 1.47 4.51
C THR A 294 -20.92 2.90 5.03
N MET A 295 -21.35 3.12 6.27
CA MET A 295 -21.19 4.41 6.96
C MET A 295 -19.83 4.52 7.68
N GLY A 296 -19.09 3.40 7.75
CA GLY A 296 -17.97 3.21 8.67
C GLY A 296 -16.70 4.02 8.35
N ASN A 297 -16.33 4.18 7.07
CA ASN A 297 -15.14 4.93 6.66
C ASN A 297 -15.53 5.99 5.61
N TYR A 298 -14.63 6.92 5.34
CA TYR A 298 -14.78 7.96 4.30
C TYR A 298 -16.03 8.83 4.38
N ALA A 299 -16.55 9.06 5.59
CA ALA A 299 -17.88 9.66 5.80
C ALA A 299 -19.01 8.93 5.05
N GLY A 300 -18.82 7.63 4.82
CA GLY A 300 -19.66 6.79 3.99
C GLY A 300 -19.11 6.60 2.58
N PHE A 301 -19.19 5.40 2.02
CA PHE A 301 -18.80 5.14 0.62
C PHE A 301 -19.52 3.92 0.00
N PRO A 302 -19.62 3.87 -1.34
CA PRO A 302 -20.21 2.76 -2.08
C PRO A 302 -19.27 1.55 -2.11
N VAL A 303 -19.46 0.57 -1.22
CA VAL A 303 -18.63 -0.63 -1.14
C VAL A 303 -18.93 -1.60 -2.28
N PHE A 304 -17.88 -2.20 -2.86
CA PHE A 304 -17.94 -3.16 -3.98
C PHE A 304 -18.43 -2.62 -5.35
N HIS A 305 -18.74 -1.33 -5.45
CA HIS A 305 -19.08 -0.69 -6.73
C HIS A 305 -17.87 -0.51 -7.67
N PHE A 306 -16.67 -0.36 -7.09
CA PHE A 306 -15.42 -0.08 -7.82
C PHE A 306 -14.32 -1.10 -7.53
N TYR A 307 -14.66 -2.19 -6.84
CA TYR A 307 -13.73 -3.22 -6.39
C TYR A 307 -14.32 -4.60 -6.64
N SER A 308 -13.48 -5.63 -6.54
CA SER A 308 -13.84 -7.03 -6.62
C SER A 308 -15.03 -7.40 -5.75
N THR A 309 -15.91 -8.28 -6.23
CA THR A 309 -17.14 -8.67 -5.53
C THR A 309 -17.19 -10.17 -5.26
N LEU A 310 -16.82 -11.02 -6.23
CA LEU A 310 -17.08 -12.46 -6.16
C LEU A 310 -16.40 -13.16 -4.98
N PRO A 311 -15.09 -12.98 -4.68
CA PRO A 311 -14.47 -13.62 -3.52
C PRO A 311 -15.16 -13.26 -2.20
N PHE A 312 -15.62 -12.01 -2.05
CA PHE A 312 -16.35 -11.56 -0.86
C PHE A 312 -17.75 -12.17 -0.77
N VAL A 313 -18.46 -12.31 -1.89
CA VAL A 313 -19.74 -13.04 -1.96
C VAL A 313 -19.55 -14.51 -1.58
N VAL A 314 -18.52 -15.17 -2.09
CA VAL A 314 -18.21 -16.57 -1.74
C VAL A 314 -17.91 -16.70 -0.24
N ILE A 315 -17.09 -15.82 0.33
CA ILE A 315 -16.81 -15.81 1.77
C ILE A 315 -18.09 -15.60 2.58
N ALA A 316 -18.93 -14.65 2.18
CA ALA A 316 -20.18 -14.35 2.87
C ALA A 316 -21.17 -15.53 2.84
N LEU A 317 -21.35 -16.16 1.67
CA LEU A 317 -22.24 -17.30 1.50
C LEU A 317 -21.77 -18.52 2.31
N LEU A 318 -20.49 -18.85 2.24
CA LEU A 318 -19.90 -19.92 3.06
C LEU A 318 -19.90 -19.56 4.56
N GLY A 319 -19.83 -18.27 4.89
CA GLY A 319 -19.92 -17.72 6.23
C GLY A 319 -21.27 -17.89 6.92
N HIS A 320 -22.33 -18.27 6.17
CA HIS A 320 -23.60 -18.71 6.77
C HIS A 320 -23.56 -20.14 7.31
N VAL A 321 -22.61 -20.96 6.82
CA VAL A 321 -22.45 -22.36 7.21
C VAL A 321 -21.28 -22.53 8.20
N PHE A 322 -20.17 -21.82 7.95
CA PHE A 322 -18.96 -21.87 8.75
C PHE A 322 -18.67 -20.50 9.39
N PRO A 323 -17.95 -20.42 10.53
CA PRO A 323 -17.55 -19.14 11.11
C PRO A 323 -16.90 -18.21 10.08
N LEU A 324 -17.39 -16.98 9.97
CA LEU A 324 -16.98 -16.04 8.93
C LEU A 324 -15.48 -15.73 8.98
N GLU A 325 -14.90 -15.65 10.17
CA GLU A 325 -13.47 -15.43 10.42
C GLU A 325 -12.62 -16.53 9.78
N GLN A 326 -13.00 -17.79 9.97
CA GLN A 326 -12.28 -18.95 9.43
C GLN A 326 -12.44 -19.00 7.90
N THR A 327 -13.67 -18.83 7.43
CA THR A 327 -14.00 -18.81 5.99
C THR A 327 -13.22 -17.74 5.25
N PHE A 328 -13.16 -16.52 5.79
CA PHE A 328 -12.41 -15.43 5.20
C PHE A 328 -10.95 -15.83 5.01
N LYS A 329 -10.29 -16.33 6.07
CA LYS A 329 -8.88 -16.73 6.02
C LYS A 329 -8.62 -17.84 5.00
N VAL A 330 -9.43 -18.90 5.01
CA VAL A 330 -9.24 -20.05 4.11
C VAL A 330 -9.45 -19.66 2.65
N VAL A 331 -10.49 -18.89 2.32
CA VAL A 331 -10.77 -18.47 0.94
C VAL A 331 -9.68 -17.55 0.40
N THR A 332 -9.04 -16.72 1.25
CA THR A 332 -7.92 -15.87 0.78
C THR A 332 -6.76 -16.68 0.19
N LEU A 333 -6.56 -17.93 0.63
CA LEU A 333 -5.52 -18.84 0.13
C LEU A 333 -5.94 -19.67 -1.09
N ALA A 334 -7.19 -19.56 -1.56
CA ALA A 334 -7.69 -20.38 -2.66
C ALA A 334 -6.86 -20.20 -3.95
N GLY A 335 -6.52 -18.96 -4.31
CA GLY A 335 -5.69 -18.68 -5.50
C GLY A 335 -4.36 -19.44 -5.50
N PRO A 336 -3.45 -19.16 -4.55
CA PRO A 336 -2.18 -19.89 -4.44
C PRO A 336 -2.32 -21.40 -4.36
N THR A 337 -3.33 -21.90 -3.65
CA THR A 337 -3.54 -23.35 -3.43
C THR A 337 -3.93 -24.08 -4.72
N PHE A 338 -4.81 -23.47 -5.53
CA PHE A 338 -5.31 -24.09 -6.76
C PHE A 338 -4.48 -23.73 -8.00
N LEU A 339 -3.56 -22.76 -7.93
CA LEU A 339 -2.72 -22.38 -9.07
C LEU A 339 -1.87 -23.53 -9.63
N PRO A 340 -1.18 -24.36 -8.82
CA PRO A 340 -0.46 -25.55 -9.31
C PRO A 340 -1.38 -26.52 -10.07
N ILE A 341 -2.60 -26.75 -9.55
CA ILE A 341 -3.58 -27.65 -10.15
C ILE A 341 -4.07 -27.08 -11.49
N ALA A 342 -4.35 -25.77 -11.56
CA ALA A 342 -4.77 -25.10 -12.78
C ALA A 342 -3.68 -25.12 -13.87
N ALA A 343 -2.41 -24.96 -13.49
CA ALA A 343 -1.27 -25.06 -14.40
C ALA A 343 -1.12 -26.48 -14.96
N ALA A 344 -1.19 -27.50 -14.10
CA ALA A 344 -1.12 -28.89 -14.52
C ALA A 344 -2.29 -29.27 -15.45
N TRP A 345 -3.51 -28.83 -15.10
CA TRP A 345 -4.69 -29.04 -15.93
C TRP A 345 -4.56 -28.38 -17.31
N LEU A 346 -4.07 -27.13 -17.37
CA LEU A 346 -3.82 -26.45 -18.64
C LEU A 346 -2.85 -27.24 -19.52
N PHE A 347 -1.76 -27.75 -18.95
CA PHE A 347 -0.79 -28.58 -19.68
C PHE A 347 -1.41 -29.89 -20.19
N GLY A 348 -2.22 -30.56 -19.37
CA GLY A 348 -2.97 -31.74 -19.82
C GLY A 348 -3.91 -31.43 -20.99
N VAL A 349 -4.62 -30.30 -20.93
CA VAL A 349 -5.52 -29.85 -22.00
C VAL A 349 -4.77 -29.47 -23.29
N LEU A 350 -3.59 -28.86 -23.17
CA LEU A 350 -2.71 -28.58 -24.31
C LEU A 350 -2.12 -29.86 -24.92
N GLY A 351 -2.26 -31.01 -24.26
CA GLY A 351 -1.85 -32.33 -24.74
C GLY A 351 -0.42 -32.71 -24.36
N TYR A 352 0.12 -32.11 -23.29
CA TYR A 352 1.34 -32.61 -22.64
C TYR A 352 1.02 -33.90 -21.85
N GLY A 353 2.03 -34.74 -21.63
CA GLY A 353 1.88 -35.95 -20.80
C GLY A 353 1.67 -35.64 -19.32
N GLN A 354 1.21 -36.61 -18.53
CA GLN A 354 0.91 -36.44 -17.10
C GLN A 354 2.12 -35.95 -16.28
N THR A 355 3.31 -36.47 -16.55
CA THR A 355 4.55 -36.03 -15.88
C THR A 355 4.90 -34.56 -16.19
N ALA A 356 4.67 -34.12 -17.43
CA ALA A 356 4.87 -32.73 -17.82
C ALA A 356 3.82 -31.80 -17.19
N ALA A 357 2.58 -32.26 -17.05
CA ALA A 357 1.54 -31.54 -16.30
C ALA A 357 1.93 -31.37 -14.82
N ALA A 358 2.44 -32.43 -14.17
CA ALA A 358 2.92 -32.32 -12.78
C ALA A 358 4.07 -31.29 -12.64
N ILE A 359 5.00 -31.26 -13.60
CA ILE A 359 6.08 -30.26 -13.64
C ILE A 359 5.53 -28.84 -13.77
N ALA A 360 4.51 -28.62 -14.62
CA ALA A 360 3.87 -27.32 -14.73
C ALA A 360 3.24 -26.87 -13.40
N GLY A 361 2.67 -27.81 -12.64
CA GLY A 361 2.15 -27.54 -11.30
C GLY A 361 3.21 -27.06 -10.33
N VAL A 362 4.31 -27.80 -10.17
CA VAL A 362 5.39 -27.40 -9.24
C VAL A 362 6.19 -26.19 -9.72
N ALA A 363 6.25 -25.94 -11.04
CA ALA A 363 6.90 -24.77 -11.60
C ALA A 363 6.26 -23.45 -11.13
N MET A 364 5.03 -23.49 -10.60
CA MET A 364 4.38 -22.31 -10.00
C MET A 364 4.97 -21.92 -8.63
N LEU A 365 5.68 -22.83 -7.94
CA LEU A 365 6.23 -22.55 -6.61
C LEU A 365 7.25 -21.40 -6.59
N PRO A 366 8.24 -21.33 -7.50
CA PRO A 366 9.09 -20.14 -7.67
C PRO A 366 8.33 -18.81 -7.73
N PHE A 367 7.20 -18.77 -8.44
CA PHE A 367 6.35 -17.58 -8.54
C PHE A 367 5.57 -17.31 -7.25
N LEU A 368 4.98 -18.34 -6.64
CA LEU A 368 4.18 -18.18 -5.43
C LEU A 368 5.01 -17.77 -4.21
N LEU A 369 6.25 -18.24 -4.12
CA LEU A 369 7.16 -18.06 -2.97
C LEU A 369 8.15 -16.91 -3.14
N GLN A 370 8.09 -16.18 -4.26
CA GLN A 370 8.97 -15.03 -4.45
C GLN A 370 8.64 -13.90 -3.47
N GLN A 371 9.68 -13.29 -2.91
CA GLN A 371 9.60 -12.23 -1.88
C GLN A 371 9.99 -10.84 -2.42
N GLY A 372 10.23 -10.72 -3.73
CA GLY A 372 10.65 -9.46 -4.35
C GLY A 372 9.57 -8.38 -4.37
N ASN A 373 8.30 -8.77 -4.17
CA ASN A 373 7.19 -7.84 -4.06
C ASN A 373 6.03 -8.43 -3.25
N SER A 374 5.38 -7.57 -2.45
CA SER A 374 4.16 -7.88 -1.69
C SER A 374 2.94 -7.08 -2.17
N MET A 375 3.08 -6.19 -3.15
CA MET A 375 1.98 -5.35 -3.62
C MET A 375 1.61 -5.58 -5.09
N TRP A 376 2.37 -6.37 -5.85
CA TRP A 376 2.13 -6.48 -7.31
C TRP A 376 1.02 -7.47 -7.64
N GLY A 377 0.80 -8.49 -6.81
CA GLY A 377 -0.29 -9.46 -6.93
C GLY A 377 0.16 -10.89 -7.27
N GLY A 378 -0.75 -11.85 -7.06
CA GLY A 378 -0.64 -13.24 -7.53
C GLY A 378 0.19 -14.20 -6.68
N ASN A 379 1.24 -13.73 -6.00
CA ASN A 379 2.08 -14.53 -5.10
C ASN A 379 1.56 -14.50 -3.65
N ILE A 380 2.11 -15.37 -2.78
CA ILE A 380 1.68 -15.48 -1.38
C ILE A 380 1.93 -14.18 -0.59
N PRO A 381 3.10 -13.53 -0.66
CA PRO A 381 3.27 -12.20 -0.04
C PRO A 381 2.20 -11.18 -0.44
N SER A 382 1.74 -11.20 -1.69
CA SER A 382 0.69 -10.30 -2.14
C SER A 382 -0.69 -10.68 -1.60
N VAL A 383 -1.00 -11.98 -1.52
CA VAL A 383 -2.21 -12.46 -0.83
C VAL A 383 -2.23 -11.97 0.62
N LEU A 384 -1.10 -12.07 1.31
CA LEU A 384 -0.93 -11.60 2.69
C LEU A 384 -1.00 -10.08 2.83
N ALA A 385 -0.68 -9.33 1.78
CA ALA A 385 -0.92 -7.90 1.76
C ALA A 385 -2.40 -7.54 1.55
N GLY A 386 -3.23 -8.44 1.02
CA GLY A 386 -4.65 -8.20 0.72
C GLY A 386 -5.07 -8.47 -0.74
N GLU A 387 -4.14 -8.89 -1.61
CA GLU A 387 -4.37 -9.07 -3.06
C GLU A 387 -4.89 -10.48 -3.42
N PHE A 388 -5.66 -11.11 -2.54
CA PHE A 388 -6.17 -12.46 -2.73
C PHE A 388 -7.16 -12.58 -3.89
N CYS A 389 -7.99 -11.55 -4.10
CA CYS A 389 -8.90 -11.46 -5.24
C CYS A 389 -8.16 -11.55 -6.59
N HIS A 390 -7.00 -10.88 -6.70
CA HIS A 390 -6.15 -10.94 -7.88
C HIS A 390 -5.56 -12.36 -8.07
N ALA A 391 -5.07 -13.00 -7.00
CA ALA A 391 -4.51 -14.35 -7.08
C ALA A 391 -5.55 -15.40 -7.51
N ILE A 392 -6.79 -15.30 -7.02
CA ILE A 392 -7.90 -16.15 -7.47
C ILE A 392 -8.20 -15.89 -8.95
N GLY A 393 -8.26 -14.63 -9.38
CA GLY A 393 -8.45 -14.25 -10.78
C GLY A 393 -7.40 -14.83 -11.71
N LEU A 394 -6.10 -14.76 -11.36
CA LEU A 394 -5.00 -15.33 -12.17
C LEU A 394 -5.08 -16.85 -12.28
N THR A 395 -5.50 -17.52 -11.21
CA THR A 395 -5.70 -18.98 -11.21
C THR A 395 -6.82 -19.37 -12.17
N LEU A 396 -7.95 -18.65 -12.11
CA LEU A 396 -9.07 -18.84 -13.04
C LEU A 396 -8.70 -18.52 -14.49
N SER A 397 -7.75 -17.60 -14.74
CA SER A 397 -7.26 -17.32 -16.10
C SER A 397 -6.60 -18.54 -16.75
N LEU A 398 -5.88 -19.39 -16.00
CA LEU A 398 -5.34 -20.65 -16.54
C LEU A 398 -6.46 -21.64 -16.89
N VAL A 399 -7.52 -21.68 -16.06
CA VAL A 399 -8.72 -22.48 -16.33
C VAL A 399 -9.43 -22.00 -17.61
N LEU A 400 -9.60 -20.68 -17.75
CA LEU A 400 -10.19 -20.10 -18.95
C LEU A 400 -9.40 -20.49 -20.21
N LEU A 401 -8.07 -20.37 -20.19
CA LEU A 401 -7.23 -20.71 -21.34
C LEU A 401 -7.39 -22.15 -21.79
N GLY A 402 -7.47 -23.11 -20.86
CA GLY A 402 -7.72 -24.50 -21.21
C GLY A 402 -9.14 -24.70 -21.76
N LEU A 403 -10.16 -24.04 -21.19
CA LEU A 403 -11.53 -24.12 -21.71
C LEU A 403 -11.63 -23.58 -23.14
N LEU A 404 -11.03 -22.41 -23.40
CA LEU A 404 -10.97 -21.82 -24.75
C LEU A 404 -10.23 -22.73 -25.73
N HIS A 405 -9.11 -23.32 -25.31
CA HIS A 405 -8.37 -24.27 -26.14
C HIS A 405 -9.22 -25.49 -26.53
N ARG A 406 -9.99 -26.05 -25.57
CA ARG A 406 -10.91 -27.17 -25.86
C ARG A 406 -12.02 -26.77 -26.82
N ILE A 407 -12.63 -25.60 -26.61
CA ILE A 407 -13.71 -25.06 -27.44
C ILE A 407 -13.23 -24.92 -28.89
N VAL A 408 -12.09 -24.25 -29.09
CA VAL A 408 -11.49 -24.00 -30.42
C VAL A 408 -11.11 -25.31 -31.15
N ARG A 409 -10.87 -26.38 -30.39
CA ARG A 409 -10.58 -27.73 -30.90
C ARG A 409 -11.83 -28.61 -31.08
N GLY A 410 -13.04 -28.09 -30.83
CA GLY A 410 -14.29 -28.84 -30.94
C GLY A 410 -14.52 -29.86 -29.81
N ARG A 411 -13.80 -29.75 -28.69
CA ARG A 411 -13.84 -30.67 -27.53
C ARG A 411 -14.48 -30.06 -26.28
N GLY A 412 -15.17 -28.93 -26.44
CA GLY A 412 -15.74 -28.15 -25.36
C GLY A 412 -16.91 -27.27 -25.84
N ARG A 413 -17.66 -26.72 -24.89
CA ARG A 413 -18.81 -25.84 -25.14
C ARG A 413 -18.56 -24.47 -24.51
N TRP A 414 -19.10 -23.43 -25.12
CA TRP A 414 -18.90 -22.04 -24.71
C TRP A 414 -19.41 -21.65 -23.30
N PRO A 415 -20.48 -22.23 -22.71
CA PRO A 415 -21.06 -21.70 -21.46
C PRO A 415 -20.10 -21.68 -20.28
N SER A 416 -19.30 -22.74 -20.09
CA SER A 416 -18.34 -22.81 -18.98
C SER A 416 -17.25 -21.73 -19.10
N ALA A 417 -16.79 -21.44 -20.31
CA ALA A 417 -15.81 -20.37 -20.53
C ALA A 417 -16.43 -18.99 -20.26
N ALA A 418 -17.70 -18.79 -20.59
CA ALA A 418 -18.42 -17.54 -20.31
C ALA A 418 -18.52 -17.28 -18.80
N VAL A 419 -18.89 -18.32 -18.02
CA VAL A 419 -18.97 -18.24 -16.55
C VAL A 419 -17.60 -17.98 -15.94
N VAL A 420 -16.55 -18.68 -16.37
CA VAL A 420 -15.19 -18.46 -15.85
C VAL A 420 -14.68 -17.07 -16.19
N LEU A 421 -14.91 -16.57 -17.41
CA LEU A 421 -14.52 -15.22 -17.81
C LEU A 421 -15.26 -14.15 -16.98
N ALA A 422 -16.56 -14.31 -16.75
CA ALA A 422 -17.32 -13.43 -15.85
C ALA A 422 -16.81 -13.50 -14.41
N ALA A 423 -16.49 -14.70 -13.91
CA ALA A 423 -15.92 -14.89 -12.58
C ALA A 423 -14.56 -14.19 -12.41
N ILE A 424 -13.69 -14.22 -13.44
CA ILE A 424 -12.43 -13.45 -13.43
C ILE A 424 -12.73 -11.94 -13.35
N GLY A 425 -13.72 -11.46 -14.11
CA GLY A 425 -14.19 -10.07 -14.07
C GLY A 425 -14.61 -9.61 -12.69
N LEU A 426 -15.40 -10.42 -11.99
CA LEU A 426 -15.86 -10.14 -10.62
C LEU A 426 -14.77 -10.40 -9.55
N CYS A 427 -13.74 -11.18 -9.87
CA CYS A 427 -12.58 -11.40 -9.01
C CYS A 427 -11.61 -10.22 -9.06
N HIS A 428 -11.16 -9.76 -10.22
CA HIS A 428 -10.22 -8.64 -10.29
C HIS A 428 -10.10 -8.06 -11.70
N THR A 429 -10.17 -6.73 -11.83
CA THR A 429 -10.11 -6.04 -13.14
C THR A 429 -8.81 -6.29 -13.92
N PHE A 430 -7.63 -6.25 -13.26
CA PHE A 430 -6.35 -6.58 -13.95
C PHE A 430 -6.26 -8.04 -14.41
N ALA A 431 -6.72 -9.00 -13.60
CA ALA A 431 -6.79 -10.40 -14.02
C ALA A 431 -7.71 -10.56 -15.23
N PHE A 432 -8.83 -9.83 -15.25
CA PHE A 432 -9.78 -9.83 -16.35
C PHE A 432 -9.17 -9.28 -17.65
N PHE A 433 -8.46 -8.16 -17.60
CA PHE A 433 -7.75 -7.65 -18.78
C PHE A 433 -6.64 -8.59 -19.25
N ALA A 434 -5.90 -9.21 -18.34
CA ALA A 434 -4.91 -10.23 -18.68
C ALA A 434 -5.57 -11.46 -19.34
N ALA A 435 -6.72 -11.91 -18.84
CA ALA A 435 -7.49 -13.02 -19.39
C ALA A 435 -8.07 -12.71 -20.77
N LEU A 436 -8.64 -11.52 -20.95
CA LEU A 436 -9.14 -11.03 -22.25
C LEU A 436 -8.01 -10.93 -23.27
N TRP A 437 -6.84 -10.44 -22.87
CA TRP A 437 -5.68 -10.45 -23.74
C TRP A 437 -5.30 -11.88 -24.12
N ALA A 438 -5.15 -12.76 -23.14
CA ALA A 438 -4.75 -14.13 -23.38
C ALA A 438 -5.75 -14.86 -24.30
N SER A 439 -7.05 -14.52 -24.22
CA SER A 439 -8.07 -15.06 -25.13
C SER A 439 -7.96 -14.54 -26.57
N LEU A 440 -7.32 -13.38 -26.80
CA LEU A 440 -7.03 -12.89 -28.16
C LEU A 440 -6.12 -13.82 -28.96
N PHE A 441 -5.36 -14.69 -28.28
CA PHE A 441 -4.58 -15.74 -28.93
C PHE A 441 -5.42 -16.59 -29.88
N PHE A 442 -6.65 -16.92 -29.47
CA PHE A 442 -7.54 -17.80 -30.22
C PHE A 442 -8.24 -17.12 -31.40
N VAL A 443 -8.18 -15.77 -31.47
CA VAL A 443 -8.61 -14.98 -32.64
C VAL A 443 -7.42 -14.47 -33.46
N TRP A 444 -6.20 -14.91 -33.15
CA TRP A 444 -5.00 -14.47 -33.86
C TRP A 444 -5.05 -14.85 -35.36
N PRO A 445 -4.68 -13.94 -36.29
CA PRO A 445 -4.83 -14.21 -37.72
C PRO A 445 -4.04 -15.44 -38.18
N ARG A 446 -4.74 -16.53 -38.50
CA ARG A 446 -4.19 -17.80 -39.00
C ARG A 446 -5.16 -18.52 -39.93
N ARG A 447 -4.66 -19.53 -40.65
CA ARG A 447 -5.48 -20.45 -41.44
C ARG A 447 -6.47 -21.20 -40.55
N GLY A 448 -7.72 -21.30 -41.00
CA GLY A 448 -8.83 -21.94 -40.29
C GLY A 448 -9.37 -21.12 -39.12
N LEU A 449 -9.13 -19.81 -39.09
CA LEU A 449 -9.56 -18.92 -38.01
C LEU A 449 -11.09 -18.90 -37.89
N GLN A 450 -11.80 -18.83 -39.02
CA GLN A 450 -13.27 -18.80 -39.02
C GLN A 450 -13.88 -19.95 -38.23
N ARG A 451 -13.44 -21.19 -38.52
CA ARG A 451 -13.92 -22.41 -37.85
C ARG A 451 -13.54 -22.43 -36.37
N ARG A 452 -12.32 -21.99 -36.05
CA ARG A 452 -11.75 -22.04 -34.70
C ARG A 452 -12.34 -21.00 -33.75
N ALA A 453 -12.56 -19.78 -34.24
CA ALA A 453 -12.95 -18.63 -33.43
C ALA A 453 -14.46 -18.37 -33.41
N ARG A 454 -15.25 -19.01 -34.29
CA ARG A 454 -16.72 -18.96 -34.27
C ARG A 454 -17.34 -19.20 -32.87
N PRO A 455 -16.94 -20.22 -32.09
CA PRO A 455 -17.54 -20.47 -30.77
C PRO A 455 -17.11 -19.46 -29.67
N LEU A 456 -16.25 -18.48 -29.98
CA LEU A 456 -15.77 -17.50 -28.99
C LEU A 456 -16.72 -16.32 -28.80
N LEU A 457 -17.48 -15.92 -29.84
CA LEU A 457 -18.45 -14.84 -29.70
C LEU A 457 -19.49 -15.10 -28.60
N PRO A 458 -20.14 -16.29 -28.50
CA PRO A 458 -21.04 -16.57 -27.39
C PRO A 458 -20.34 -16.61 -26.03
N VAL A 459 -19.04 -16.92 -25.95
CA VAL A 459 -18.27 -16.80 -24.69
C VAL A 459 -18.24 -15.34 -24.22
N TYR A 460 -17.87 -14.43 -25.12
CA TYR A 460 -17.75 -13.01 -24.79
C TYR A 460 -19.12 -12.36 -24.52
N LEU A 461 -20.14 -12.67 -25.32
CA LEU A 461 -21.49 -12.17 -25.11
C LEU A 461 -22.10 -12.71 -23.81
N GLY A 462 -21.94 -14.01 -23.54
CA GLY A 462 -22.39 -14.62 -22.29
C GLY A 462 -21.71 -13.98 -21.08
N ALA A 463 -20.38 -13.82 -21.12
CA ALA A 463 -19.66 -13.16 -20.04
C ALA A 463 -20.06 -11.68 -19.85
N PHE A 464 -20.29 -10.95 -20.94
CA PHE A 464 -20.79 -9.57 -20.90
C PHE A 464 -22.14 -9.49 -20.21
N LEU A 465 -23.12 -10.32 -20.60
CA LEU A 465 -24.44 -10.35 -19.99
C LEU A 465 -24.36 -10.66 -18.48
N LEU A 466 -23.57 -11.68 -18.11
CA LEU A 466 -23.34 -12.05 -16.70
C LEU A 466 -22.72 -10.91 -15.87
N LEU A 467 -21.99 -9.99 -16.51
CA LEU A 467 -21.34 -8.85 -15.85
C LEU A 467 -22.18 -7.56 -15.87
N CYS A 468 -23.30 -7.50 -16.60
CA CYS A 468 -24.06 -6.25 -16.82
C CYS A 468 -24.50 -5.54 -15.52
N PHE A 469 -24.93 -6.26 -14.48
CA PHE A 469 -25.35 -5.65 -13.20
C PHE A 469 -24.25 -4.79 -12.55
N TRP A 470 -22.98 -5.14 -12.78
CA TRP A 470 -21.81 -4.46 -12.21
C TRP A 470 -21.13 -3.56 -13.24
N GLY A 471 -20.91 -4.07 -14.45
CA GLY A 471 -20.15 -3.40 -15.50
C GLY A 471 -20.91 -2.28 -16.22
N LEU A 472 -22.23 -2.41 -16.40
CA LEU A 472 -23.02 -1.39 -17.12
C LEU A 472 -23.11 -0.06 -16.33
N PRO A 473 -23.36 -0.06 -15.00
CA PRO A 473 -23.39 1.19 -14.25
C PRO A 473 -22.00 1.80 -13.98
N LEU A 474 -20.91 1.02 -14.10
CA LEU A 474 -19.56 1.43 -13.70
C LEU A 474 -19.09 2.73 -14.38
N PRO A 475 -19.18 2.92 -15.73
CA PRO A 475 -18.75 4.15 -16.39
C PRO A 475 -19.44 5.41 -15.86
N ALA A 476 -20.77 5.34 -15.64
CA ALA A 476 -21.55 6.44 -15.07
C ALA A 476 -21.13 6.79 -13.63
N ARG A 477 -20.47 5.85 -12.93
CA ARG A 477 -20.03 6.01 -11.54
C ARG A 477 -18.58 6.48 -11.40
N LEU A 478 -17.76 6.38 -12.45
CA LEU A 478 -16.33 6.73 -12.38
C LEU A 478 -16.09 8.19 -11.97
N ILE A 479 -17.03 9.10 -12.27
CA ILE A 479 -16.95 10.50 -11.83
C ILE A 479 -16.96 10.66 -10.30
N TYR A 480 -17.48 9.70 -9.55
CA TYR A 480 -17.51 9.71 -8.08
C TYR A 480 -16.25 9.10 -7.42
N THR A 481 -15.30 8.63 -8.23
CA THR A 481 -14.04 8.04 -7.74
C THR A 481 -12.91 9.05 -7.64
N THR A 482 -11.87 8.69 -6.90
CA THR A 482 -10.58 9.41 -6.90
C THR A 482 -9.57 8.65 -7.77
N LYS A 483 -8.99 9.32 -8.78
CA LYS A 483 -7.99 8.72 -9.69
C LYS A 483 -6.71 8.33 -8.93
N TRP A 484 -6.05 7.24 -9.33
CA TRP A 484 -4.77 6.82 -8.76
C TRP A 484 -3.64 7.00 -9.78
N ALA A 485 -2.98 8.15 -9.75
CA ALA A 485 -1.99 8.54 -10.75
C ALA A 485 -0.56 8.09 -10.36
N MET A 486 -0.32 6.78 -10.27
CA MET A 486 1.02 6.23 -10.02
C MET A 486 1.56 5.50 -11.25
N ILE A 487 2.75 5.92 -11.71
CA ILE A 487 3.59 5.14 -12.63
C ILE A 487 4.65 4.44 -11.80
N TRP A 488 4.71 3.11 -11.85
CA TRP A 488 5.74 2.38 -11.12
C TRP A 488 7.11 2.60 -11.75
N ARG A 489 8.14 2.77 -10.90
CA ARG A 489 9.53 2.90 -11.33
C ARG A 489 10.33 1.72 -10.82
N ILE A 490 10.58 0.78 -11.72
CA ILE A 490 11.50 -0.34 -11.49
C ILE A 490 12.91 0.25 -11.45
N LYS A 491 13.62 0.10 -10.33
CA LYS A 491 15.00 0.61 -10.16
C LYS A 491 16.02 -0.47 -10.45
N ASP A 492 15.72 -1.71 -10.09
CA ASP A 492 16.56 -2.89 -10.31
C ASP A 492 15.77 -3.98 -11.06
N TRP A 493 16.40 -4.65 -12.01
CA TRP A 493 15.82 -5.80 -12.71
C TRP A 493 15.49 -6.96 -11.74
N ARG A 494 16.20 -7.04 -10.61
CA ARG A 494 15.94 -8.03 -9.54
C ARG A 494 14.59 -7.85 -8.86
N GLU A 495 13.97 -6.67 -8.97
CA GLU A 495 12.58 -6.48 -8.53
C GLU A 495 11.61 -7.30 -9.41
N VAL A 496 11.90 -7.41 -10.71
CA VAL A 496 11.09 -8.15 -11.69
C VAL A 496 11.43 -9.63 -11.69
N LEU A 497 12.72 -9.97 -11.59
CA LEU A 497 13.22 -11.34 -11.53
C LEU A 497 14.01 -11.56 -10.24
N PRO A 498 13.33 -11.66 -9.08
CA PRO A 498 13.98 -12.00 -7.82
C PRO A 498 14.56 -13.43 -7.85
N ALA A 499 15.50 -13.70 -6.95
CA ALA A 499 16.27 -14.95 -6.91
C ALA A 499 15.44 -16.25 -7.05
N PRO A 500 14.27 -16.40 -6.40
CA PRO A 500 13.45 -17.61 -6.55
C PRO A 500 13.07 -17.94 -8.00
N LEU A 501 12.96 -16.93 -8.87
CA LEU A 501 12.60 -17.08 -10.28
C LEU A 501 13.80 -17.35 -11.21
N TRP A 502 15.05 -17.27 -10.74
CA TRP A 502 16.20 -17.40 -11.63
C TRP A 502 16.30 -18.76 -12.34
N PRO A 503 16.12 -19.91 -11.67
CA PRO A 503 16.21 -21.20 -12.35
C PRO A 503 15.17 -21.34 -13.47
N VAL A 504 13.92 -20.95 -13.21
CA VAL A 504 12.85 -21.00 -14.22
C VAL A 504 13.07 -19.99 -15.34
N ALA A 505 13.62 -18.81 -15.05
CA ALA A 505 13.97 -17.82 -16.07
C ALA A 505 15.06 -18.34 -17.02
N ILE A 506 16.11 -18.96 -16.47
CA ILE A 506 17.21 -19.55 -17.26
C ILE A 506 16.66 -20.70 -18.13
N VAL A 507 15.89 -21.61 -17.54
CA VAL A 507 15.31 -22.75 -18.28
C VAL A 507 14.37 -22.27 -19.38
N ALA A 508 13.52 -21.27 -19.11
CA ALA A 508 12.66 -20.69 -20.13
C ALA A 508 13.47 -20.05 -21.28
N ALA A 509 14.53 -19.29 -20.96
CA ALA A 509 15.41 -18.68 -21.95
C ALA A 509 16.09 -19.73 -22.83
N VAL A 510 16.62 -20.81 -22.23
CA VAL A 510 17.22 -21.94 -22.96
C VAL A 510 16.21 -22.56 -23.93
N GLY A 511 14.98 -22.80 -23.51
CA GLY A 511 13.96 -23.38 -24.37
C GLY A 511 13.53 -22.48 -25.52
N LEU A 512 13.43 -21.17 -25.29
CA LEU A 512 13.12 -20.20 -26.35
C LEU A 512 14.28 -20.09 -27.34
N LEU A 513 15.52 -20.01 -26.86
CA LEU A 513 16.73 -20.00 -27.71
C LEU A 513 16.86 -21.29 -28.52
N ALA A 514 16.59 -22.45 -27.92
CA ALA A 514 16.58 -23.73 -28.62
C ALA A 514 15.51 -23.77 -29.72
N SER A 515 14.35 -23.14 -29.53
CA SER A 515 13.34 -23.01 -30.58
C SER A 515 13.76 -22.04 -31.69
N LEU A 516 14.42 -20.93 -31.35
CA LEU A 516 14.98 -20.00 -32.35
C LEU A 516 16.10 -20.64 -33.17
N ALA A 517 16.98 -21.41 -32.52
CA ALA A 517 18.03 -22.20 -33.14
C ALA A 517 17.51 -23.47 -33.84
N ARG A 518 16.19 -23.68 -33.90
CA ARG A 518 15.50 -24.83 -34.52
C ARG A 518 15.87 -26.21 -33.92
N LEU A 519 16.50 -26.25 -32.75
CA LEU A 519 16.79 -27.48 -32.00
C LEU A 519 15.53 -28.07 -31.34
N LYS A 520 14.58 -27.19 -30.99
CA LYS A 520 13.29 -27.56 -30.39
C LYS A 520 12.15 -27.10 -31.29
N ARG A 521 11.33 -28.04 -31.77
CA ARG A 521 10.13 -27.72 -32.58
C ARG A 521 9.20 -26.78 -31.82
N PHE A 522 8.89 -25.62 -32.41
CA PHE A 522 7.95 -24.65 -31.85
C PHE A 522 6.52 -24.98 -32.33
N GLU A 523 5.66 -25.44 -31.44
CA GLU A 523 4.26 -25.72 -31.73
C GLU A 523 3.39 -24.50 -31.41
N TRP A 524 2.82 -23.97 -32.49
CA TRP A 524 1.75 -22.98 -32.55
C TRP A 524 0.92 -22.87 -31.26
N ASP A 525 0.07 -23.89 -31.16
CA ASP A 525 -1.09 -23.92 -30.28
C ASP A 525 -0.71 -24.19 -28.80
N ARG A 526 0.57 -24.45 -28.51
CA ARG A 526 1.09 -24.68 -27.16
C ARG A 526 2.05 -23.57 -26.74
N GLN A 527 3.27 -23.54 -27.30
CA GLN A 527 4.27 -22.55 -26.91
C GLN A 527 3.88 -21.14 -27.34
N GLY A 528 3.20 -21.01 -28.49
CA GLY A 528 2.67 -19.73 -28.94
C GLY A 528 1.72 -19.11 -27.93
N LEU A 529 0.84 -19.90 -27.30
CA LEU A 529 -0.11 -19.41 -26.29
C LEU A 529 0.61 -18.85 -25.05
N LEU A 530 1.59 -19.60 -24.56
CA LEU A 530 2.36 -19.22 -23.38
C LEU A 530 3.17 -17.93 -23.62
N VAL A 531 3.89 -17.87 -24.75
CA VAL A 531 4.70 -16.71 -25.14
C VAL A 531 3.82 -15.49 -25.46
N PHE A 532 2.69 -15.69 -26.13
CA PHE A 532 1.75 -14.61 -26.44
C PHE A 532 1.16 -13.97 -25.18
N THR A 533 0.83 -14.78 -24.17
CA THR A 533 0.30 -14.27 -22.91
C THR A 533 1.38 -13.57 -22.08
N LEU A 534 2.60 -14.12 -22.06
CA LEU A 534 3.77 -13.48 -21.46
C LEU A 534 4.05 -12.11 -22.10
N ALA A 535 4.08 -12.04 -23.43
CA ALA A 535 4.28 -10.79 -24.17
C ALA A 535 3.15 -9.77 -23.89
N GLY A 536 1.93 -10.26 -23.70
CA GLY A 536 0.80 -9.45 -23.23
C GLY A 536 1.06 -8.74 -21.91
N GLY A 537 1.54 -9.47 -20.90
CA GLY A 537 1.89 -8.88 -19.62
C GLY A 537 2.91 -7.76 -19.75
N VAL A 538 3.93 -7.95 -20.61
CA VAL A 538 4.92 -6.91 -20.93
C VAL A 538 4.27 -5.73 -21.63
N PHE A 539 3.42 -5.97 -22.62
CA PHE A 539 2.72 -4.92 -23.37
C PHE A 539 1.82 -4.06 -22.46
N PHE A 540 1.01 -4.68 -21.59
CA PHE A 540 0.14 -3.95 -20.67
C PHE A 540 0.92 -3.16 -19.62
N TYR A 541 2.07 -3.66 -19.16
CA TYR A 541 2.95 -2.88 -18.30
C TYR A 541 3.34 -1.52 -18.94
N PHE A 542 3.52 -1.45 -20.26
CA PHE A 542 3.81 -0.19 -20.94
C PHE A 542 2.56 0.62 -21.34
N LEU A 543 1.42 -0.05 -21.60
CA LEU A 543 0.20 0.60 -22.09
C LEU A 543 -0.68 1.17 -20.97
N VAL A 544 -0.90 0.41 -19.90
CA VAL A 544 -1.95 0.64 -18.89
C VAL A 544 -1.90 1.99 -18.18
N PRO A 545 -0.73 2.59 -17.93
CA PRO A 545 -0.66 3.93 -17.36
C PRO A 545 -1.37 5.01 -18.20
N ALA A 546 -1.56 4.81 -19.52
CA ALA A 546 -2.37 5.72 -20.35
C ALA A 546 -3.83 5.84 -19.87
N PHE A 547 -4.35 4.77 -19.26
CA PHE A 547 -5.72 4.70 -18.77
C PHE A 547 -5.85 5.12 -17.29
N GLY A 548 -4.74 5.53 -16.66
CA GLY A 548 -4.73 5.94 -15.24
C GLY A 548 -4.78 4.78 -14.25
N PHE A 549 -4.33 3.59 -14.67
CA PHE A 549 -4.25 2.39 -13.85
C PHE A 549 -2.79 2.02 -13.51
N PRO A 550 -2.53 1.33 -12.38
CA PRO A 550 -1.19 0.85 -12.05
C PRO A 550 -0.65 -0.19 -13.05
N ASP A 551 0.46 0.12 -13.72
CA ASP A 551 1.16 -0.75 -14.67
C ASP A 551 1.66 -2.05 -14.04
N ILE A 552 2.15 -1.97 -12.81
CA ILE A 552 2.89 -3.05 -12.17
C ILE A 552 2.10 -4.36 -11.99
N ARG A 553 0.77 -4.28 -12.04
CA ARG A 553 -0.16 -5.40 -11.86
C ARG A 553 -0.08 -6.45 -12.97
N PHE A 554 0.58 -6.15 -14.09
CA PHE A 554 0.78 -7.09 -15.19
C PHE A 554 2.11 -7.84 -15.13
N VAL A 555 3.05 -7.43 -14.26
CA VAL A 555 4.32 -8.14 -14.07
C VAL A 555 4.13 -9.55 -13.48
N PRO A 556 3.21 -9.79 -12.53
CA PRO A 556 2.91 -11.15 -12.06
C PRO A 556 2.46 -12.09 -13.18
N VAL A 557 1.76 -11.59 -14.20
CA VAL A 557 1.38 -12.38 -15.39
C VAL A 557 2.65 -12.82 -16.14
N VAL A 558 3.61 -11.92 -16.33
CA VAL A 558 4.90 -12.23 -16.95
C VAL A 558 5.65 -13.31 -16.15
N GLN A 559 5.74 -13.15 -14.83
CA GLN A 559 6.43 -14.09 -13.94
C GLN A 559 5.78 -15.49 -13.94
N MET A 560 4.45 -15.54 -13.89
CA MET A 560 3.69 -16.81 -13.92
C MET A 560 3.87 -17.54 -15.26
N PHE A 561 3.74 -16.84 -16.38
CA PHE A 561 3.90 -17.47 -17.70
C PHE A 561 5.37 -17.80 -18.01
N LEU A 562 6.34 -17.08 -17.45
CA LEU A 562 7.75 -17.46 -17.52
C LEU A 562 7.97 -18.85 -16.89
N CYS A 563 7.33 -19.12 -15.75
CA CYS A 563 7.38 -20.44 -15.12
C CYS A 563 6.75 -21.53 -15.99
N LEU A 564 5.66 -21.23 -16.72
CA LEU A 564 5.05 -22.18 -17.66
C LEU A 564 5.91 -22.44 -18.89
N VAL A 565 6.59 -21.42 -19.44
CA VAL A 565 7.56 -21.61 -20.54
C VAL A 565 8.75 -22.46 -20.08
N ALA A 566 9.19 -22.30 -18.83
CA ALA A 566 10.19 -23.17 -18.22
C ALA A 566 9.69 -24.63 -18.16
N ALA A 567 8.47 -24.85 -17.68
CA ALA A 567 7.85 -26.18 -17.61
C ALA A 567 7.74 -26.86 -18.99
N ASP A 568 7.37 -26.13 -20.04
CA ASP A 568 7.38 -26.62 -21.42
C ASP A 568 8.78 -27.03 -21.88
N THR A 569 9.82 -26.29 -21.47
CA THR A 569 11.20 -26.63 -21.80
C THR A 569 11.67 -27.90 -21.10
N VAL A 570 11.34 -28.06 -19.82
CA VAL A 570 11.62 -29.30 -19.09
C VAL A 570 10.83 -30.47 -19.69
N ALA A 571 9.58 -30.25 -20.13
CA ALA A 571 8.77 -31.26 -20.80
C ALA A 571 9.40 -31.73 -22.14
N TRP A 572 10.02 -30.82 -22.89
CA TRP A 572 10.77 -31.18 -24.10
C TRP A 572 11.98 -32.06 -23.78
N VAL A 573 12.78 -31.69 -22.77
CA VAL A 573 13.94 -32.51 -22.32
C VAL A 573 13.46 -33.89 -21.87
N LEU A 574 12.39 -33.94 -21.07
CA LEU A 574 11.74 -35.18 -20.64
C LEU A 574 11.34 -36.11 -21.79
N GLY A 575 10.93 -35.54 -22.93
CA GLY A 575 10.56 -36.30 -24.12
C GLY A 575 11.68 -37.21 -24.61
N GLY A 576 12.94 -36.78 -24.44
CA GLY A 576 14.15 -37.52 -24.83
C GLY A 576 14.68 -38.51 -23.78
N VAL A 577 14.13 -38.53 -22.56
CA VAL A 577 14.63 -39.39 -21.46
C VAL A 577 13.80 -40.68 -21.37
N ARG A 578 14.47 -41.84 -21.26
CA ARG A 578 13.81 -43.16 -21.15
C ARG A 578 13.04 -43.34 -19.82
N GLN A 579 13.55 -42.76 -18.73
CA GLN A 579 13.01 -42.86 -17.36
C GLN A 579 12.28 -41.57 -16.96
N ARG A 580 11.19 -41.25 -17.68
CA ARG A 580 10.48 -39.97 -17.54
C ARG A 580 9.95 -39.69 -16.13
N ARG A 581 9.49 -40.71 -15.41
CA ARG A 581 8.94 -40.55 -14.05
C ARG A 581 10.01 -40.20 -13.02
N LEU A 582 11.16 -40.87 -13.06
CA LEU A 582 12.28 -40.52 -12.18
C LEU A 582 12.77 -39.10 -12.47
N PHE A 583 12.95 -38.72 -13.72
CA PHE A 583 13.38 -37.36 -14.04
C PHE A 583 12.34 -36.32 -13.56
N ALA A 584 11.04 -36.58 -13.76
CA ALA A 584 9.99 -35.71 -13.23
C ALA A 584 10.02 -35.64 -11.69
N ALA A 585 10.21 -36.77 -11.01
CA ALA A 585 10.41 -36.83 -9.56
C ALA A 585 11.62 -36.01 -9.09
N LEU A 586 12.75 -36.07 -9.80
CA LEU A 586 13.94 -35.26 -9.51
C LEU A 586 13.67 -33.77 -9.68
N VAL A 587 12.99 -33.36 -10.75
CA VAL A 587 12.62 -31.96 -10.99
C VAL A 587 11.65 -31.47 -9.91
N VAL A 588 10.65 -32.27 -9.57
CA VAL A 588 9.70 -31.98 -8.48
C VAL A 588 10.45 -31.81 -7.16
N ALA A 589 11.28 -32.78 -6.78
CA ALA A 589 12.08 -32.72 -5.56
C ALA A 589 13.00 -31.49 -5.53
N ALA A 590 13.72 -31.21 -6.62
CA ALA A 590 14.58 -30.04 -6.73
C ALA A 590 13.79 -28.74 -6.60
N THR A 591 12.59 -28.66 -7.18
CA THR A 591 11.72 -27.48 -7.09
C THR A 591 11.16 -27.29 -5.68
N LEU A 592 10.78 -28.37 -5.00
CA LEU A 592 10.34 -28.34 -3.60
C LEU A 592 11.46 -27.90 -2.66
N VAL A 593 12.67 -28.44 -2.83
CA VAL A 593 13.87 -28.03 -2.06
C VAL A 593 14.21 -26.58 -2.33
N TRP A 594 14.17 -26.15 -3.60
CA TRP A 594 14.38 -24.76 -3.99
C TRP A 594 13.35 -23.84 -3.34
N GLY A 595 12.06 -24.15 -3.44
CA GLY A 595 10.98 -23.41 -2.80
C GLY A 595 11.15 -23.33 -1.28
N HIS A 596 11.49 -24.45 -0.64
CA HIS A 596 11.74 -24.50 0.80
C HIS A 596 12.93 -23.61 1.23
N SER A 597 14.02 -23.63 0.46
CA SER A 597 15.19 -22.77 0.72
C SER A 597 14.90 -21.27 0.54
N HIS A 598 13.81 -20.91 -0.15
CA HIS A 598 13.41 -19.53 -0.45
C HIS A 598 12.14 -19.09 0.29
N LEU A 599 11.76 -19.75 1.39
CA LEU A 599 10.58 -19.35 2.18
C LEU A 599 10.73 -17.98 2.86
N GLY A 600 11.95 -17.61 3.27
CA GLY A 600 12.25 -16.35 3.97
C GLY A 600 11.21 -15.95 5.02
N TYR A 601 10.62 -14.75 4.88
CA TYR A 601 9.65 -14.21 5.85
C TYR A 601 8.21 -14.76 5.71
N ILE A 602 7.93 -15.56 4.67
CA ILE A 602 6.55 -16.00 4.35
C ILE A 602 5.90 -16.78 5.51
N PRO A 603 6.55 -17.78 6.14
CA PRO A 603 5.91 -18.53 7.23
C PRO A 603 5.59 -17.67 8.45
N SER A 604 6.49 -16.77 8.85
CA SER A 604 6.24 -15.83 9.94
C SER A 604 5.12 -14.85 9.62
N TRP A 605 5.01 -14.42 8.36
CA TRP A 605 3.96 -13.48 7.96
C TRP A 605 2.61 -14.16 7.78
N LEU A 606 2.57 -15.43 7.34
CA LEU A 606 1.38 -16.29 7.39
C LEU A 606 0.83 -16.37 8.82
N HIS A 607 1.68 -16.72 9.79
CA HIS A 607 1.29 -16.76 11.20
C HIS A 607 0.84 -15.38 11.70
N TRP A 608 1.58 -14.32 11.35
CA TRP A 608 1.22 -12.95 11.73
C TRP A 608 -0.16 -12.55 11.21
N ASN A 609 -0.49 -12.82 9.96
CA ASN A 609 -1.77 -12.40 9.41
C ASN A 609 -2.93 -13.22 9.96
N TYR A 610 -2.76 -14.55 10.04
CA TYR A 610 -3.85 -15.46 10.36
C TYR A 610 -4.07 -15.68 11.85
N SER A 611 -3.07 -15.43 12.71
CA SER A 611 -3.29 -15.36 14.17
C SER A 611 -4.32 -14.28 14.54
N GLY A 612 -4.47 -13.28 13.66
CA GLY A 612 -5.47 -12.22 13.78
C GLY A 612 -5.12 -11.19 14.84
N TYR A 613 -6.04 -10.26 15.09
CA TYR A 613 -5.89 -9.22 16.11
C TYR A 613 -5.81 -9.82 17.51
N GLU A 614 -6.68 -10.80 17.80
CA GLU A 614 -6.83 -11.45 19.11
C GLU A 614 -5.62 -12.33 19.44
N GLY A 615 -4.90 -12.82 18.44
CA GLY A 615 -3.65 -13.56 18.62
C GLY A 615 -2.44 -12.66 18.95
N LYS A 616 -2.59 -11.33 18.94
CA LYS A 616 -1.47 -10.42 19.21
C LYS A 616 -1.23 -10.23 20.71
N PRO A 617 0.03 -10.17 21.17
CA PRO A 617 0.34 -9.81 22.56
C PRO A 617 -0.24 -8.46 22.99
N THR A 618 -0.44 -7.55 22.05
CA THR A 618 -0.98 -6.20 22.24
C THR A 618 -2.49 -6.13 22.13
N TRP A 619 -3.18 -7.25 21.91
CA TRP A 619 -4.65 -7.32 21.87
C TRP A 619 -5.33 -6.67 23.08
N PRO A 620 -4.89 -6.88 24.34
CA PRO A 620 -5.52 -6.23 25.49
C PRO A 620 -5.45 -4.70 25.43
N GLN A 621 -4.36 -4.14 24.91
CA GLN A 621 -4.21 -2.70 24.71
C GLN A 621 -5.16 -2.20 23.62
N PHE A 622 -5.20 -2.87 22.46
CA PHE A 622 -6.10 -2.52 21.37
C PHE A 622 -7.57 -2.60 21.80
N LYS A 623 -7.95 -3.67 22.49
CA LYS A 623 -9.29 -3.88 23.02
C LYS A 623 -9.70 -2.76 23.98
N ARG A 624 -8.83 -2.36 24.93
CA ARG A 624 -9.11 -1.26 25.86
C ARG A 624 -9.34 0.08 25.17
N ILE A 625 -8.57 0.39 24.12
CA ILE A 625 -8.76 1.62 23.34
C ILE A 625 -10.14 1.59 22.64
N ASN A 626 -10.50 0.47 22.01
CA ASN A 626 -11.80 0.33 21.34
C ASN A 626 -12.96 0.31 22.34
N ASP A 627 -12.79 -0.31 23.51
CA ASP A 627 -13.81 -0.33 24.58
C ASP A 627 -14.07 1.09 25.13
N HIS A 628 -13.04 1.91 25.29
CA HIS A 628 -13.18 3.32 25.70
C HIS A 628 -13.88 4.18 24.64
N LEU A 629 -13.75 3.79 23.39
CA LEU A 629 -14.38 4.44 22.25
C LEU A 629 -15.70 3.78 21.85
N ARG A 630 -16.25 2.86 22.64
CA ARG A 630 -17.46 2.13 22.28
C ARG A 630 -18.64 3.07 22.00
N GLY A 631 -19.41 2.78 20.96
CA GLY A 631 -20.58 3.55 20.53
C GLY A 631 -21.23 2.92 19.30
N ASP A 632 -21.96 3.73 18.52
CA ASP A 632 -22.61 3.31 17.27
C ASP A 632 -22.46 4.33 16.12
N LEU A 633 -23.22 4.14 15.03
CA LEU A 633 -23.16 5.00 13.84
C LEU A 633 -23.66 6.45 14.09
N ASN A 634 -24.46 6.67 15.12
CA ASN A 634 -25.02 7.97 15.49
C ASN A 634 -24.07 8.79 16.39
N ASP A 635 -23.09 8.13 17.02
CA ASP A 635 -22.04 8.83 17.73
C ASP A 635 -21.13 9.61 16.77
N PRO A 636 -20.51 10.71 17.23
CA PRO A 636 -19.47 11.41 16.47
C PRO A 636 -18.36 10.45 16.05
N ARG A 637 -17.77 10.71 14.89
CA ARG A 637 -16.68 9.92 14.33
C ARG A 637 -15.42 9.99 15.20
N VAL A 638 -14.55 8.99 15.01
CA VAL A 638 -13.23 8.94 15.63
C VAL A 638 -12.16 8.98 14.56
N VAL A 639 -11.19 9.87 14.72
CA VAL A 639 -9.98 9.92 13.87
C VAL A 639 -8.80 9.35 14.65
N PHE A 640 -7.80 8.84 13.96
CA PHE A 640 -6.58 8.33 14.57
C PHE A 640 -5.38 8.89 13.82
N GLU A 641 -4.28 9.15 14.51
CA GLU A 641 -3.00 9.54 13.91
C GLU A 641 -2.48 8.39 13.03
N HIS A 642 -2.12 8.68 11.79
CA HIS A 642 -1.49 7.68 10.93
C HIS A 642 -0.09 7.29 11.45
N SER A 643 0.13 6.00 11.74
CA SER A 643 1.40 5.51 12.25
C SER A 643 1.64 4.02 11.98
N GLU A 644 2.84 3.69 11.49
CA GLU A 644 3.32 2.29 11.42
C GLU A 644 3.35 1.60 12.79
N THR A 645 3.35 2.39 13.87
CA THR A 645 3.29 1.88 15.25
C THR A 645 2.06 1.00 15.50
N HIS A 646 0.96 1.23 14.77
CA HIS A 646 -0.25 0.42 14.85
C HIS A 646 -0.03 -1.01 14.36
N ASN A 647 1.01 -1.27 13.55
CA ASN A 647 1.34 -2.61 13.08
C ASN A 647 1.48 -3.59 14.24
N ARG A 648 1.89 -3.15 15.45
CA ARG A 648 1.91 -3.99 16.64
C ARG A 648 0.59 -4.70 16.96
N PHE A 649 -0.56 -4.16 16.53
CA PHE A 649 -1.90 -4.74 16.68
C PHE A 649 -2.28 -5.72 15.56
N GLY A 650 -1.40 -5.88 14.57
CA GLY A 650 -1.55 -6.81 13.45
C GLY A 650 -1.52 -6.13 12.08
N SER A 651 -1.78 -4.83 11.99
CA SER A 651 -1.62 -4.04 10.77
C SER A 651 -1.44 -2.55 11.10
N SER A 652 -0.66 -1.82 10.30
CA SER A 652 -0.58 -0.35 10.41
C SER A 652 -1.93 0.34 10.21
N ARG A 653 -2.91 -0.38 9.65
CA ARG A 653 -4.29 0.04 9.42
C ARG A 653 -5.28 -0.36 10.52
N ALA A 654 -4.81 -0.80 11.69
CA ALA A 654 -5.66 -1.39 12.74
C ALA A 654 -6.93 -0.57 13.07
N PHE A 655 -6.81 0.76 13.15
CA PHE A 655 -7.92 1.65 13.51
C PHE A 655 -8.86 2.00 12.33
N GLU A 656 -8.57 1.56 11.10
CA GLU A 656 -9.58 1.60 10.02
C GLU A 656 -10.79 0.70 10.35
N ASN A 657 -10.61 -0.27 11.25
CA ASN A 657 -11.64 -1.17 11.75
C ASN A 657 -12.34 -0.68 13.04
N LEU A 658 -12.24 0.61 13.39
CA LEU A 658 -13.08 1.19 14.46
C LEU A 658 -14.59 0.88 14.30
N PRO A 659 -15.18 0.88 13.08
CA PRO A 659 -16.57 0.46 12.90
C PRO A 659 -16.85 -0.98 13.30
N LEU A 660 -15.84 -1.86 13.22
CA LEU A 660 -15.94 -3.26 13.61
C LEU A 660 -15.75 -3.46 15.13
N PHE A 661 -14.72 -2.84 15.71
CA PHE A 661 -14.31 -3.12 17.10
C PHE A 661 -14.92 -2.17 18.13
N ALA A 662 -15.17 -0.90 17.77
CA ALA A 662 -15.76 0.11 18.65
C ALA A 662 -17.23 0.43 18.29
N GLY A 663 -17.69 0.05 17.09
CA GLY A 663 -19.03 0.36 16.58
C GLY A 663 -19.19 1.77 15.99
N ARG A 664 -18.20 2.65 16.20
CA ARG A 664 -18.19 4.03 15.72
C ARG A 664 -17.51 4.17 14.36
N ALA A 665 -18.02 5.08 13.54
CA ALA A 665 -17.40 5.43 12.28
C ALA A 665 -16.04 6.13 12.44
N THR A 666 -15.15 5.90 11.48
CA THR A 666 -13.88 6.61 11.28
C THR A 666 -13.83 7.25 9.88
N LEU A 667 -12.70 7.85 9.51
CA LEU A 667 -12.52 8.54 8.24
C LEU A 667 -11.60 7.78 7.28
N GLU A 668 -10.40 7.38 7.70
CA GLU A 668 -9.47 6.65 6.83
C GLU A 668 -9.91 5.19 6.63
N GLY A 669 -9.52 4.58 5.51
CA GLY A 669 -9.86 3.21 5.13
C GLY A 669 -8.96 2.68 4.01
N VAL A 670 -9.23 1.46 3.54
CA VAL A 670 -8.45 0.84 2.47
C VAL A 670 -8.95 1.19 1.06
N PHE A 671 -10.26 1.37 0.88
CA PHE A 671 -10.89 1.70 -0.41
C PHE A 671 -10.79 3.18 -0.78
N HIS A 672 -9.57 3.73 -0.74
CA HIS A 672 -9.32 5.16 -0.92
C HIS A 672 -9.84 5.73 -2.24
N GLN A 673 -9.95 4.95 -3.32
CA GLN A 673 -10.51 5.44 -4.58
C GLN A 673 -12.04 5.50 -4.63
N ALA A 674 -12.74 4.88 -3.68
CA ALA A 674 -14.18 4.63 -3.76
C ALA A 674 -15.07 5.79 -3.30
N SER A 675 -14.49 6.90 -2.81
CA SER A 675 -15.25 8.06 -2.33
C SER A 675 -14.73 9.38 -2.91
N LEU A 676 -15.66 10.34 -3.06
CA LEU A 676 -15.35 11.74 -3.33
C LEU A 676 -14.65 12.40 -2.12
N ASN A 677 -14.96 11.96 -0.90
CA ASN A 677 -14.40 12.54 0.32
C ASN A 677 -12.94 12.13 0.57
N SER A 678 -12.41 11.14 -0.15
CA SER A 678 -11.07 10.60 0.12
C SER A 678 -9.96 11.66 0.11
N PRO A 679 -9.80 12.54 -0.90
CA PRO A 679 -8.73 13.54 -0.90
C PRO A 679 -8.79 14.47 0.32
N PHE A 680 -9.99 14.91 0.68
CA PHE A 680 -10.25 15.80 1.81
C PHE A 680 -9.91 15.14 3.15
N ILE A 681 -10.29 13.87 3.30
CA ILE A 681 -9.98 13.08 4.49
C ILE A 681 -8.48 12.87 4.63
N PHE A 682 -7.74 12.58 3.55
CA PHE A 682 -6.28 12.47 3.63
C PHE A 682 -5.58 13.80 3.88
N TYR A 683 -6.19 14.92 3.48
CA TYR A 683 -5.73 16.25 3.87
C TYR A 683 -5.93 16.48 5.38
N LEU A 684 -7.14 16.25 5.90
CA LEU A 684 -7.41 16.31 7.34
C LEU A 684 -6.47 15.37 8.13
N GLN A 685 -6.24 14.17 7.61
CA GLN A 685 -5.35 13.19 8.23
C GLN A 685 -3.91 13.71 8.35
N SER A 686 -3.47 14.56 7.42
CA SER A 686 -2.15 15.20 7.49
C SER A 686 -2.05 16.32 8.52
N GLU A 687 -3.17 16.93 8.91
CA GLU A 687 -3.23 17.95 9.98
C GLU A 687 -3.25 17.33 11.38
N VAL A 688 -3.67 16.07 11.50
CA VAL A 688 -3.78 15.35 12.79
C VAL A 688 -2.64 14.36 13.06
N SER A 689 -1.73 14.17 12.10
CA SER A 689 -0.68 13.14 12.20
C SER A 689 0.71 13.74 12.08
N GLU A 690 1.67 13.29 12.90
CA GLU A 690 3.08 13.66 12.70
C GLU A 690 3.57 13.24 11.30
N ARG A 691 3.13 12.07 10.85
CA ARG A 691 3.38 11.54 9.51
C ARG A 691 2.06 11.36 8.77
N ALA A 692 1.90 12.07 7.67
CA ALA A 692 0.74 11.92 6.80
C ALA A 692 0.79 10.60 6.02
N SER A 693 -0.37 9.93 5.89
CA SER A 693 -0.58 8.76 5.02
C SER A 693 -0.38 9.12 3.54
N GLY A 694 -1.08 10.17 3.09
CA GLY A 694 -0.87 10.86 1.82
C GLY A 694 -0.77 9.98 0.55
N PRO A 695 -1.76 9.12 0.26
CA PRO A 695 -1.64 8.10 -0.80
C PRO A 695 -1.75 8.65 -2.23
N PHE A 696 -2.32 9.84 -2.42
CA PHE A 696 -2.56 10.43 -3.73
C PHE A 696 -1.49 11.47 -4.09
N ARG A 697 -0.58 11.10 -4.98
CA ARG A 697 0.54 11.98 -5.39
C ARG A 697 0.12 13.23 -6.16
N GLN A 698 -1.12 13.27 -6.65
CA GLN A 698 -1.68 14.41 -7.37
C GLN A 698 -2.29 15.50 -6.45
N TYR A 699 -2.19 15.33 -5.12
CA TYR A 699 -2.63 16.29 -4.12
C TYR A 699 -1.47 16.65 -3.18
N THR A 700 -1.48 17.88 -2.67
CA THR A 700 -0.57 18.37 -1.63
C THR A 700 -1.24 18.29 -0.27
N TYR A 701 -0.48 17.81 0.71
CA TYR A 701 -0.94 17.60 2.08
C TYR A 701 -0.41 18.68 3.01
N ALA A 702 -1.06 18.85 4.15
CA ALA A 702 -0.63 19.71 5.23
C ALA A 702 0.39 19.00 6.15
N ARG A 703 0.51 19.48 7.38
CA ARG A 703 1.37 18.97 8.44
C ARG A 703 0.60 19.04 9.75
N LEU A 704 1.04 18.28 10.76
CA LEU A 704 0.47 18.32 12.10
C LEU A 704 0.24 19.75 12.58
N ASP A 705 -1.03 20.12 12.72
CA ASP A 705 -1.52 21.43 13.13
C ASP A 705 -2.94 21.28 13.71
N PRO A 706 -3.05 21.05 15.03
CA PRO A 706 -4.35 20.89 15.68
C PRO A 706 -5.27 22.11 15.53
N ALA A 707 -4.73 23.33 15.43
CA ALA A 707 -5.54 24.53 15.27
C ALA A 707 -6.20 24.56 13.89
N ALA A 708 -5.43 24.27 12.83
CA ALA A 708 -5.97 24.16 11.47
C ALA A 708 -6.90 22.96 11.29
N ALA A 709 -6.67 21.86 12.02
CA ALA A 709 -7.51 20.66 11.98
C ALA A 709 -8.92 20.89 12.58
N LEU A 710 -9.06 21.76 13.58
CA LEU A 710 -10.29 21.89 14.38
C LEU A 710 -11.55 22.20 13.54
N PRO A 711 -11.56 23.16 12.59
CA PRO A 711 -12.70 23.39 11.71
C PRO A 711 -13.06 22.16 10.86
N HIS A 712 -12.07 21.44 10.33
CA HIS A 712 -12.29 20.23 9.53
C HIS A 712 -12.83 19.07 10.37
N LEU A 713 -12.32 18.87 11.59
CA LEU A 713 -12.83 17.86 12.52
C LEU A 713 -14.31 18.09 12.83
N ARG A 714 -14.70 19.36 13.06
CA ARG A 714 -16.10 19.75 13.28
C ARG A 714 -16.95 19.54 12.02
N LEU A 715 -16.44 19.87 10.84
CA LEU A 715 -17.14 19.63 9.57
C LEU A 715 -17.49 18.15 9.39
N TYR A 716 -16.60 17.24 9.79
CA TYR A 716 -16.79 15.79 9.70
C TYR A 716 -17.45 15.15 10.93
N ASN A 717 -17.97 15.94 11.88
CA ASN A 717 -18.56 15.45 13.13
C ASN A 717 -17.62 14.51 13.90
N VAL A 718 -16.35 14.90 14.07
CA VAL A 718 -15.34 14.11 14.78
C VAL A 718 -15.30 14.51 16.25
N GLY A 719 -15.60 13.55 17.13
CA GLY A 719 -15.61 13.77 18.58
C GLY A 719 -14.34 13.35 19.30
N HIS A 720 -13.54 12.44 18.72
CA HIS A 720 -12.33 11.92 19.35
C HIS A 720 -11.17 11.72 18.37
N ILE A 721 -9.95 11.81 18.90
CA ILE A 721 -8.70 11.53 18.20
C ILE A 721 -7.86 10.52 19.00
N ILE A 722 -7.35 9.49 18.34
CA ILE A 722 -6.33 8.58 18.89
C ILE A 722 -4.95 9.08 18.45
N ALA A 723 -4.06 9.41 19.38
CA ALA A 723 -2.68 9.84 19.10
C ALA A 723 -1.66 8.85 19.66
N VAL A 724 -0.49 8.75 19.02
CA VAL A 724 0.58 7.81 19.37
C VAL A 724 1.98 8.45 19.40
N SER A 725 2.27 9.42 18.55
CA SER A 725 3.56 10.12 18.57
C SER A 725 3.62 11.11 19.73
N GLU A 726 4.81 11.30 20.31
CA GLU A 726 5.00 12.31 21.36
C GLU A 726 4.71 13.72 20.82
N LYS A 727 5.07 13.99 19.55
CA LYS A 727 4.83 15.29 18.93
C LYS A 727 3.34 15.59 18.78
N ALA A 728 2.53 14.62 18.33
CA ALA A 728 1.08 14.81 18.24
C ALA A 728 0.46 14.97 19.63
N LYS A 729 0.85 14.13 20.60
CA LYS A 729 0.37 14.24 21.99
C LYS A 729 0.66 15.61 22.60
N GLN A 730 1.89 16.10 22.46
CA GLN A 730 2.28 17.44 22.92
C GLN A 730 1.44 18.52 22.24
N ALA A 731 1.31 18.49 20.92
CA ALA A 731 0.53 19.47 20.17
C ALA A 731 -0.95 19.50 20.60
N TYR A 732 -1.54 18.35 20.93
CA TYR A 732 -2.90 18.28 21.46
C TYR A 732 -3.00 18.73 22.92
N ASP A 733 -2.03 18.39 23.77
CA ASP A 733 -2.01 18.83 25.18
C ASP A 733 -1.88 20.36 25.31
N GLU A 734 -1.15 20.99 24.40
CA GLU A 734 -0.93 22.45 24.38
C GLU A 734 -2.14 23.23 23.86
N HIS A 735 -3.11 22.58 23.20
CA HIS A 735 -4.21 23.25 22.54
C HIS A 735 -5.55 23.07 23.30
N PRO A 736 -6.22 24.15 23.74
CA PRO A 736 -7.35 24.09 24.69
C PRO A 736 -8.60 23.38 24.15
N ALA A 737 -8.73 23.25 22.82
CA ALA A 737 -9.84 22.54 22.20
C ALA A 737 -9.76 20.99 22.31
N TYR A 738 -8.68 20.44 22.87
CA TYR A 738 -8.48 19.00 22.98
C TYR A 738 -8.30 18.59 24.44
N GLN A 739 -9.17 17.69 24.91
CA GLN A 739 -9.10 17.18 26.27
C GLN A 739 -8.68 15.72 26.26
N ARG A 740 -7.56 15.39 26.90
CA ARG A 740 -7.13 14.00 27.06
C ARG A 740 -8.13 13.23 27.94
N THR A 741 -8.71 12.14 27.41
CA THR A 741 -9.66 11.28 28.13
C THR A 741 -9.08 9.91 28.49
N MET A 742 -8.00 9.49 27.82
CA MET A 742 -7.29 8.25 28.12
C MET A 742 -5.80 8.43 27.84
N SER A 743 -4.97 7.77 28.65
CA SER A 743 -3.55 7.52 28.38
C SER A 743 -3.26 6.06 28.65
N LEU A 744 -2.66 5.36 27.68
CA LEU A 744 -2.36 3.94 27.75
C LEU A 744 -1.03 3.66 27.02
N ASP A 745 0.04 3.50 27.81
CA ASP A 745 1.41 3.35 27.32
C ASP A 745 1.80 4.45 26.31
N SER A 746 2.00 4.09 25.04
CA SER A 746 2.33 5.03 23.97
C SER A 746 1.12 5.77 23.40
N TYR A 747 -0.11 5.33 23.68
CA TYR A 747 -1.34 5.87 23.11
C TYR A 747 -2.03 6.86 24.04
N ALA A 748 -2.70 7.85 23.46
CA ALA A 748 -3.61 8.73 24.16
C ALA A 748 -4.88 8.95 23.31
N VAL A 749 -6.02 9.16 23.98
CA VAL A 749 -7.27 9.53 23.34
C VAL A 749 -7.66 10.93 23.78
N TYR A 750 -8.03 11.76 22.83
CA TYR A 750 -8.43 13.15 23.03
C TYR A 750 -9.87 13.35 22.60
N LYS A 751 -10.67 14.03 23.42
CA LYS A 751 -12.00 14.55 23.08
C LYS A 751 -11.86 15.92 22.41
N VAL A 752 -12.59 16.13 21.32
CA VAL A 752 -12.58 17.38 20.54
C VAL A 752 -13.70 18.31 21.01
N ALA A 753 -13.36 19.52 21.45
CA ALA A 753 -14.31 20.52 21.91
C ALA A 753 -15.24 20.97 20.76
N GLY A 754 -16.55 20.83 20.97
CA GLY A 754 -17.56 21.10 19.94
C GLY A 754 -17.49 20.12 18.76
N GLY A 755 -16.88 18.94 18.92
CA GLY A 755 -16.76 17.94 17.87
C GLY A 755 -18.07 17.22 17.52
N ASN A 756 -19.02 17.16 18.48
CA ASN A 756 -20.38 16.69 18.22
C ASN A 756 -21.21 17.81 17.59
N THR A 757 -21.28 17.81 16.27
CA THR A 757 -21.96 18.83 15.47
C THR A 757 -23.21 18.30 14.79
N GLY A 758 -23.57 17.04 15.03
CA GLY A 758 -24.63 16.33 14.29
C GLY A 758 -24.25 15.97 12.85
N TYR A 759 -24.97 15.00 12.29
CA TYR A 759 -24.76 14.52 10.92
C TYR A 759 -25.58 15.30 9.87
N VAL A 760 -26.69 15.91 10.26
CA VAL A 760 -27.44 16.85 9.41
C VAL A 760 -27.42 18.22 10.06
N VAL A 761 -27.05 19.24 9.29
CA VAL A 761 -26.97 20.63 9.74
C VAL A 761 -27.59 21.56 8.70
N VAL A 762 -28.17 22.66 9.16
CA VAL A 762 -28.67 23.71 8.25
C VAL A 762 -27.49 24.52 7.73
N ALA A 763 -27.50 24.83 6.43
CA ALA A 763 -26.44 25.62 5.83
C ALA A 763 -26.43 27.05 6.39
N ARG A 764 -25.24 27.57 6.73
CA ARG A 764 -25.08 28.95 7.25
C ARG A 764 -25.22 30.01 6.15
N ASN A 765 -24.83 29.66 4.94
CA ASN A 765 -24.99 30.48 3.75
C ASN A 765 -25.74 29.70 2.68
N GLU A 766 -26.37 30.45 1.79
CA GLU A 766 -27.04 29.94 0.61
C GLU A 766 -26.06 29.15 -0.29
N PRO A 767 -26.41 27.90 -0.68
CA PRO A 767 -25.59 27.09 -1.55
C PRO A 767 -25.28 27.78 -2.89
N VAL A 768 -24.03 27.67 -3.34
CA VAL A 768 -23.54 28.30 -4.57
C VAL A 768 -23.31 27.24 -5.64
N LEU A 769 -23.85 27.46 -6.83
CA LEU A 769 -23.57 26.60 -7.98
C LEU A 769 -22.16 26.89 -8.54
N TYR A 770 -21.32 25.87 -8.58
CA TYR A 770 -19.99 25.93 -9.18
C TYR A 770 -20.02 25.50 -10.64
N THR A 771 -19.71 26.42 -11.55
CA THR A 771 -19.76 26.24 -13.02
C THR A 771 -18.37 26.00 -13.66
N GLY A 772 -17.31 25.97 -12.86
CA GLY A 772 -15.95 25.74 -13.36
C GLY A 772 -15.69 24.30 -13.81
N LYS A 773 -14.73 24.10 -14.74
CA LYS A 773 -14.48 22.80 -15.41
C LYS A 773 -14.00 21.68 -14.48
N ASN A 774 -13.20 21.98 -13.45
CA ASN A 774 -12.60 20.98 -12.56
C ASN A 774 -13.05 21.18 -11.09
N PHE A 775 -14.29 20.82 -10.81
CA PHE A 775 -14.88 21.00 -9.47
C PHE A 775 -14.10 20.25 -8.39
N LYS A 776 -13.52 19.06 -8.67
CA LYS A 776 -12.78 18.27 -7.68
C LYS A 776 -11.58 19.03 -7.14
N LEU A 777 -10.80 19.66 -8.03
CA LEU A 777 -9.64 20.46 -7.64
C LEU A 777 -10.06 21.75 -6.95
N ALA A 778 -11.09 22.43 -7.46
CA ALA A 778 -11.60 23.65 -6.84
C ALA A 778 -12.11 23.39 -5.42
N PHE A 779 -12.89 22.32 -5.22
CA PHE A 779 -13.39 21.94 -3.90
C PHE A 779 -12.24 21.54 -2.98
N TYR A 780 -11.22 20.83 -3.51
CA TYR A 780 -10.04 20.51 -2.73
C TYR A 780 -9.30 21.75 -2.23
N ARG A 781 -9.13 22.77 -3.10
CA ARG A 781 -8.52 24.05 -2.71
C ARG A 781 -9.42 24.83 -1.73
N TRP A 782 -10.73 24.86 -1.95
CA TRP A 782 -11.72 25.42 -1.01
C TRP A 782 -11.59 24.79 0.38
N PHE A 783 -11.40 23.48 0.45
CA PHE A 783 -11.24 22.76 1.71
C PHE A 783 -9.93 23.08 2.43
N LYS A 784 -8.90 23.62 1.76
CA LYS A 784 -7.66 24.05 2.44
C LYS A 784 -7.82 25.39 3.18
N HIS A 785 -8.95 26.07 2.99
CA HIS A 785 -9.24 27.42 3.49
C HIS A 785 -10.41 27.37 4.48
N PRO A 786 -10.14 27.23 5.79
CA PRO A 786 -11.18 27.08 6.82
C PRO A 786 -12.25 28.17 6.82
N GLU A 787 -11.88 29.39 6.42
CA GLU A 787 -12.76 30.57 6.31
C GLU A 787 -13.76 30.50 5.15
N MET A 788 -13.63 29.50 4.26
CA MET A 788 -14.54 29.27 3.15
C MET A 788 -15.54 28.14 3.41
N LEU A 789 -15.33 27.33 4.45
CA LEU A 789 -16.10 26.11 4.71
C LEU A 789 -17.59 26.37 4.98
N ASP A 790 -17.96 27.61 5.31
CA ASP A 790 -19.33 28.05 5.57
C ASP A 790 -20.15 28.30 4.30
N VAL A 791 -19.51 28.31 3.11
CA VAL A 791 -20.15 28.47 1.80
C VAL A 791 -20.24 27.11 1.09
N PRO A 792 -21.42 26.48 1.02
CA PRO A 792 -21.57 25.18 0.38
C PRO A 792 -21.52 25.31 -1.15
N LEU A 793 -20.69 24.51 -1.81
CA LEU A 793 -20.55 24.52 -3.27
C LEU A 793 -21.20 23.29 -3.89
N VAL A 794 -22.06 23.49 -4.90
CA VAL A 794 -22.72 22.41 -5.66
C VAL A 794 -22.14 22.35 -7.06
N PRO A 795 -21.57 21.22 -7.52
CA PRO A 795 -20.96 21.14 -8.83
C PRO A 795 -22.01 20.97 -9.93
N GLU A 796 -22.07 21.92 -10.88
CA GLU A 796 -22.98 21.87 -12.03
C GLU A 796 -22.83 20.58 -12.84
N ALA A 797 -21.60 20.07 -12.93
CA ALA A 797 -21.25 18.84 -13.66
C ALA A 797 -21.93 17.56 -13.15
N LEU A 798 -22.51 17.56 -11.93
CA LEU A 798 -23.14 16.38 -11.33
C LEU A 798 -24.66 16.49 -11.19
N ILE A 799 -25.27 17.60 -11.62
CA ILE A 799 -26.70 17.83 -11.44
C ILE A 799 -27.40 18.08 -12.78
N PRO A 800 -28.69 17.72 -12.92
CA PRO A 800 -29.48 18.05 -14.10
C PRO A 800 -29.58 19.57 -14.34
N ARG A 801 -29.60 20.00 -15.61
CA ARG A 801 -29.71 21.42 -16.01
C ARG A 801 -30.93 22.12 -15.39
N ALA A 802 -32.07 21.44 -15.30
CA ALA A 802 -33.28 21.98 -14.68
C ALA A 802 -33.10 22.32 -13.19
N ILE A 803 -32.31 21.54 -12.47
CA ILE A 803 -31.98 21.81 -11.06
C ILE A 803 -30.94 22.93 -10.99
N ALA A 804 -29.91 22.89 -11.85
CA ALA A 804 -28.89 23.93 -11.91
C ALA A 804 -29.49 25.32 -12.16
N ALA A 805 -30.56 25.43 -12.97
CA ALA A 805 -31.27 26.69 -13.24
C ALA A 805 -31.87 27.35 -11.98
N ARG A 806 -32.18 26.58 -10.93
CA ARG A 806 -32.82 27.06 -9.69
C ARG A 806 -31.85 27.75 -8.71
N PHE A 807 -30.54 27.63 -8.93
CA PHE A 807 -29.56 28.26 -8.04
C PHE A 807 -29.47 29.77 -8.28
N ALA A 808 -29.69 30.55 -7.21
CA ALA A 808 -29.59 32.01 -7.22
C ALA A 808 -28.14 32.51 -7.27
N LEU A 809 -27.21 31.79 -6.63
CA LEU A 809 -25.80 32.14 -6.57
C LEU A 809 -24.97 31.20 -7.45
N ARG A 810 -24.04 31.78 -8.21
CA ARG A 810 -23.17 31.07 -9.15
C ARG A 810 -21.75 31.57 -9.06
N THR A 811 -20.78 30.69 -9.25
CA THR A 811 -19.38 31.08 -9.40
C THR A 811 -18.62 30.07 -10.25
N ALA A 812 -17.61 30.55 -10.99
CA ALA A 812 -16.65 29.71 -11.71
C ALA A 812 -15.31 29.58 -10.96
N THR A 813 -15.13 30.32 -9.86
CA THR A 813 -13.87 30.37 -9.09
C THR A 813 -14.14 30.34 -7.58
N ILE A 814 -13.16 29.86 -6.81
CA ILE A 814 -13.20 29.87 -5.35
C ILE A 814 -12.52 31.10 -4.74
N THR A 815 -11.87 31.94 -5.55
CA THR A 815 -11.25 33.20 -5.08
C THR A 815 -12.27 34.30 -4.81
N ASN A 816 -13.45 34.20 -5.43
CA ASN A 816 -14.57 35.12 -5.22
C ASN A 816 -15.84 34.30 -4.98
N LEU A 817 -16.15 34.07 -3.69
CA LEU A 817 -17.31 33.29 -3.27
C LEU A 817 -18.43 34.22 -2.81
N PRO A 818 -19.61 34.20 -3.47
CA PRO A 818 -20.76 34.97 -3.00
C PRO A 818 -21.25 34.40 -1.66
N ARG A 819 -21.43 35.28 -0.67
CA ARG A 819 -21.96 34.93 0.65
C ARG A 819 -23.33 35.57 0.85
N ARG A 820 -24.34 34.75 1.09
CA ARG A 820 -25.70 35.20 1.47
C ARG A 820 -26.12 34.39 2.70
N PRO A 821 -26.05 34.98 3.91
CA PRO A 821 -26.36 34.27 5.15
C PRO A 821 -27.80 33.79 5.22
N ILE A 822 -28.00 32.62 5.82
CA ILE A 822 -29.31 32.06 6.16
C ILE A 822 -29.53 32.28 7.65
N LYS A 823 -30.51 33.11 8.00
CA LYS A 823 -30.95 33.26 9.40
C LYS A 823 -31.89 32.10 9.72
N ALA A 824 -31.38 31.09 10.43
CA ALA A 824 -32.20 29.98 10.90
C ALA A 824 -31.58 29.36 12.15
N ASP A 825 -32.22 29.55 13.31
CA ASP A 825 -31.92 28.83 14.54
C ASP A 825 -32.74 27.54 14.55
N CYS A 826 -32.29 26.54 13.79
CA CYS A 826 -33.00 25.27 13.64
C CYS A 826 -32.42 24.18 14.51
N HIS A 827 -33.29 23.33 15.04
CA HIS A 827 -32.94 22.11 15.74
C HIS A 827 -33.17 20.91 14.82
N VAL A 828 -32.10 20.14 14.59
CA VAL A 828 -32.15 18.94 13.74
C VAL A 828 -31.77 17.71 14.57
N ARG A 829 -32.67 16.73 14.61
CA ARG A 829 -32.40 15.42 15.22
C ARG A 829 -32.17 14.40 14.12
N THR A 830 -31.03 13.74 14.11
CA THR A 830 -30.68 12.75 13.07
C THR A 830 -30.60 11.35 13.64
N ARG A 831 -31.05 10.37 12.86
CA ARG A 831 -30.80 8.94 13.06
C ARG A 831 -30.21 8.35 11.78
N LEU A 832 -29.00 7.81 11.90
CA LEU A 832 -28.29 7.11 10.84
C LEU A 832 -28.51 5.60 10.94
N GLU A 833 -28.85 5.01 9.81
CA GLU A 833 -28.84 3.57 9.57
C GLU A 833 -27.95 3.26 8.37
N GLN A 834 -27.66 1.98 8.13
CA GLN A 834 -26.73 1.59 7.08
C GLN A 834 -27.20 2.00 5.66
N TYR A 835 -28.51 2.01 5.40
CA TYR A 835 -29.10 2.34 4.10
C TYR A 835 -30.22 3.38 4.18
N ARG A 836 -30.41 4.02 5.33
CA ARG A 836 -31.43 5.04 5.57
C ARG A 836 -30.84 6.14 6.46
N ILE A 837 -31.17 7.38 6.14
CA ILE A 837 -30.87 8.55 6.96
C ILE A 837 -32.21 9.21 7.23
N HIS A 838 -32.58 9.23 8.50
CA HIS A 838 -33.80 9.89 8.96
C HIS A 838 -33.42 11.13 9.76
N PHE A 839 -34.12 12.24 9.55
CA PHE A 839 -33.98 13.39 10.43
C PHE A 839 -35.27 14.19 10.56
N ASP A 840 -35.44 14.77 11.75
CA ASP A 840 -36.47 15.73 12.07
C ASP A 840 -35.87 17.14 12.09
N THR A 841 -36.59 18.13 11.55
CA THR A 841 -36.20 19.54 11.51
C THR A 841 -37.41 20.43 11.79
N ASP A 842 -37.18 21.51 12.53
CA ASP A 842 -38.15 22.58 12.79
C ASP A 842 -38.16 23.66 11.71
N CYS A 843 -37.30 23.57 10.69
CA CYS A 843 -37.22 24.54 9.60
C CYS A 843 -37.28 23.91 8.19
N PRO A 844 -38.41 23.30 7.81
CA PRO A 844 -38.62 22.81 6.45
C PRO A 844 -38.45 23.94 5.42
N GLY A 845 -38.05 23.57 4.21
CA GLY A 845 -37.78 24.46 3.09
C GLY A 845 -36.40 25.13 3.12
N LYS A 846 -35.60 24.95 4.18
CA LYS A 846 -34.21 25.44 4.26
C LYS A 846 -33.20 24.40 3.76
N PRO A 847 -32.04 24.80 3.21
CA PRO A 847 -31.00 23.87 2.77
C PRO A 847 -30.34 23.16 3.95
N HIS A 848 -30.44 21.83 3.96
CA HIS A 848 -29.80 20.96 4.94
C HIS A 848 -28.63 20.20 4.30
N ILE A 849 -27.47 20.23 4.96
CA ILE A 849 -26.28 19.49 4.59
C ILE A 849 -26.23 18.21 5.42
N VAL A 850 -26.24 17.07 4.73
CA VAL A 850 -26.05 15.75 5.34
C VAL A 850 -24.59 15.36 5.18
N LYS A 851 -23.85 15.29 6.29
CA LYS A 851 -22.42 14.97 6.41
C LYS A 851 -22.11 13.48 6.16
N VAL A 852 -22.72 12.93 5.11
CA VAL A 852 -22.51 11.59 4.56
C VAL A 852 -22.17 11.77 3.09
N SER A 853 -21.20 10.99 2.57
CA SER A 853 -20.75 11.13 1.19
C SER A 853 -21.89 10.97 0.18
N TYR A 854 -21.89 11.81 -0.85
CA TYR A 854 -22.84 11.69 -1.94
C TYR A 854 -22.52 10.51 -2.86
N PHE A 855 -23.57 9.80 -3.27
CA PHE A 855 -23.53 8.81 -4.35
C PHE A 855 -24.94 8.70 -4.96
N PRO A 856 -25.09 8.53 -6.29
CA PRO A 856 -26.37 8.64 -6.99
C PRO A 856 -27.45 7.59 -6.64
N ARG A 857 -27.16 6.65 -5.72
CA ARG A 857 -28.16 5.71 -5.18
C ARG A 857 -28.93 6.27 -3.96
N TRP A 858 -28.44 7.34 -3.34
CA TRP A 858 -29.17 8.06 -2.29
C TRP A 858 -30.32 8.86 -2.92
N GLN A 859 -31.53 8.62 -2.44
CA GLN A 859 -32.75 9.24 -2.96
C GLN A 859 -33.65 9.62 -1.77
N ALA A 860 -34.31 10.77 -1.84
CA ALA A 860 -35.29 11.13 -0.84
C ALA A 860 -36.55 10.27 -0.99
N ALA A 861 -37.19 9.92 0.13
CA ALA A 861 -38.40 9.10 0.13
C ALA A 861 -39.60 9.82 -0.52
N ASP A 862 -39.66 11.15 -0.38
CA ASP A 862 -40.69 12.04 -0.94
C ASP A 862 -40.44 12.41 -2.42
N GLY A 863 -39.34 11.94 -3.03
CA GLY A 863 -38.95 12.28 -4.40
C GLY A 863 -38.16 13.59 -4.54
N SER A 864 -37.89 14.30 -3.45
CA SER A 864 -37.04 15.50 -3.46
C SER A 864 -35.62 15.17 -3.96
N PRO A 865 -34.96 16.12 -4.67
CA PRO A 865 -33.62 15.89 -5.18
C PRO A 865 -32.59 15.85 -4.04
N VAL A 866 -31.70 14.86 -4.09
CA VAL A 866 -30.49 14.79 -3.25
C VAL A 866 -29.31 15.20 -4.11
N LEU A 867 -28.64 16.30 -3.74
CA LEU A 867 -27.57 16.89 -4.55
C LEU A 867 -26.19 16.72 -3.90
N PRO A 868 -25.10 16.58 -4.67
CA PRO A 868 -23.75 16.65 -4.12
C PRO A 868 -23.41 18.07 -3.67
N VAL A 869 -22.71 18.20 -2.54
CA VAL A 869 -22.20 19.49 -2.03
C VAL A 869 -20.79 19.33 -1.45
N SER A 870 -19.97 20.38 -1.49
CA SER A 870 -18.61 20.37 -0.94
C SER A 870 -18.58 19.96 0.55
N PRO A 871 -17.53 19.23 1.02
CA PRO A 871 -16.41 18.66 0.25
C PRO A 871 -16.81 17.44 -0.60
N GLY A 872 -17.88 16.74 -0.24
CA GLY A 872 -18.41 15.59 -0.98
C GLY A 872 -19.67 15.02 -0.34
N PHE A 873 -20.41 15.86 0.39
CA PHE A 873 -21.60 15.55 1.17
C PHE A 873 -22.88 15.64 0.33
N MET A 874 -24.03 15.45 0.97
CA MET A 874 -25.34 15.62 0.34
C MET A 874 -26.03 16.91 0.80
N LEU A 875 -26.81 17.50 -0.09
CA LEU A 875 -27.62 18.69 0.13
C LEU A 875 -29.08 18.39 -0.24
N VAL A 876 -30.00 18.73 0.67
CA VAL A 876 -31.45 18.51 0.53
C VAL A 876 -32.24 19.72 1.02
N TRP A 877 -33.48 19.87 0.53
CA TRP A 877 -34.45 20.86 1.02
C TRP A 877 -35.71 20.12 1.49
N PRO A 878 -35.79 19.72 2.77
CA PRO A 878 -36.90 18.95 3.28
C PRO A 878 -38.21 19.74 3.16
N GLN A 879 -39.27 19.13 2.62
CA GLN A 879 -40.58 19.78 2.48
C GLN A 879 -41.46 19.62 3.74
N SER A 880 -41.12 18.66 4.60
CA SER A 880 -41.82 18.31 5.84
C SER A 880 -40.87 18.32 7.04
N ALA A 881 -41.42 18.39 8.25
CA ALA A 881 -40.65 18.35 9.49
C ALA A 881 -39.88 17.03 9.69
N SER A 882 -40.38 15.91 9.16
CA SER A 882 -39.70 14.61 9.13
C SER A 882 -39.26 14.30 7.71
N PHE A 883 -38.01 13.88 7.51
CA PHE A 883 -37.44 13.63 6.19
C PHE A 883 -36.57 12.37 6.16
N ASP A 884 -36.70 11.60 5.07
CA ASP A 884 -36.00 10.33 4.87
C ASP A 884 -35.20 10.31 3.57
N ILE A 885 -33.95 9.87 3.68
CA ILE A 885 -33.08 9.58 2.53
C ILE A 885 -32.75 8.09 2.58
N VAL A 886 -33.00 7.39 1.47
CA VAL A 886 -32.81 5.94 1.35
C VAL A 886 -31.86 5.60 0.21
N TYR A 887 -31.00 4.61 0.44
CA TYR A 887 -30.06 4.11 -0.56
C TYR A 887 -30.70 2.97 -1.35
N ARG A 888 -31.04 3.20 -2.62
CA ARG A 888 -31.75 2.23 -3.47
C ARG A 888 -31.23 2.19 -4.90
N ARG A 889 -31.58 1.15 -5.65
CA ARG A 889 -31.21 1.02 -7.08
C ARG A 889 -31.81 2.16 -7.90
N ASN A 890 -31.11 2.56 -8.95
CA ASN A 890 -31.63 3.48 -9.96
C ASN A 890 -31.95 2.72 -11.27
N ALA A 891 -32.37 3.43 -12.32
CA ALA A 891 -32.76 2.80 -13.59
C ALA A 891 -31.63 1.99 -14.25
N ILE A 892 -30.39 2.50 -14.25
CA ILE A 892 -29.26 1.78 -14.87
C ILE A 892 -28.90 0.50 -14.09
N ASP A 893 -29.11 0.49 -12.77
CA ASP A 893 -28.96 -0.72 -11.94
C ASP A 893 -29.98 -1.79 -12.32
N TRP A 894 -31.24 -1.40 -12.51
CA TRP A 894 -32.29 -2.33 -12.91
C TRP A 894 -32.08 -2.89 -14.31
N ILE A 895 -31.66 -2.07 -15.28
CA ILE A 895 -31.32 -2.53 -16.64
C ILE A 895 -30.15 -3.51 -16.59
N GLY A 896 -29.08 -3.18 -15.85
CA GLY A 896 -27.94 -4.06 -15.68
C GLY A 896 -28.33 -5.41 -15.06
N LEU A 897 -29.16 -5.39 -14.02
CA LEU A 897 -29.67 -6.59 -13.37
C LEU A 897 -30.53 -7.44 -14.30
N LEU A 898 -31.46 -6.83 -15.05
CA LEU A 898 -32.30 -7.54 -16.02
C LEU A 898 -31.46 -8.26 -17.07
N LEU A 899 -30.47 -7.58 -17.66
CA LEU A 899 -29.56 -8.18 -18.64
C LEU A 899 -28.74 -9.32 -18.04
N THR A 900 -28.31 -9.20 -16.79
CA THR A 900 -27.62 -10.28 -16.08
C THR A 900 -28.52 -11.47 -15.80
N VAL A 901 -29.78 -11.26 -15.40
CA VAL A 901 -30.75 -12.34 -15.24
C VAL A 901 -30.98 -13.08 -16.55
N CYS A 902 -31.18 -12.36 -17.66
CA CYS A 902 -31.24 -12.94 -19.00
C CYS A 902 -29.97 -13.73 -19.36
N GLY A 903 -28.79 -13.20 -19.00
CA GLY A 903 -27.51 -13.89 -19.14
C GLY A 903 -27.44 -15.19 -18.34
N ILE A 904 -27.85 -15.18 -17.06
CA ILE A 904 -27.87 -16.36 -16.19
C ILE A 904 -28.75 -17.46 -16.80
N PHE A 905 -29.98 -17.12 -17.21
CA PHE A 905 -30.89 -18.09 -17.83
C PHE A 905 -30.36 -18.58 -19.18
N GLY A 906 -29.90 -17.69 -20.05
CA GLY A 906 -29.38 -18.06 -21.37
C GLY A 906 -28.14 -18.95 -21.30
N VAL A 907 -27.17 -18.59 -20.45
CA VAL A 907 -25.97 -19.40 -20.21
C VAL A 907 -26.31 -20.71 -19.51
N GLY A 908 -27.20 -20.70 -18.51
CA GLY A 908 -27.65 -21.89 -17.78
C GLY A 908 -28.35 -22.91 -18.67
N LEU A 909 -29.28 -22.46 -19.52
CA LEU A 909 -29.96 -23.32 -20.48
C LEU A 909 -28.99 -23.89 -21.53
N ALA A 910 -28.06 -23.08 -22.04
CA ALA A 910 -27.03 -23.56 -22.96
C ALA A 910 -26.06 -24.55 -22.29
N TRP A 911 -25.81 -24.38 -20.99
CA TRP A 911 -24.98 -25.30 -20.21
C TRP A 911 -25.69 -26.67 -20.04
N ALA A 912 -26.99 -26.65 -19.74
CA ALA A 912 -27.82 -27.84 -19.59
C ALA A 912 -28.11 -28.57 -20.91
N SER A 913 -28.29 -27.86 -22.03
CA SER A 913 -28.64 -28.43 -23.33
C SER A 913 -27.55 -28.22 -24.39
N PRO A 914 -26.83 -29.30 -24.82
CA PRO A 914 -25.87 -29.22 -25.91
C PRO A 914 -26.48 -28.71 -27.22
N ARG A 915 -27.73 -29.09 -27.51
CA ARG A 915 -28.47 -28.65 -28.70
C ARG A 915 -28.67 -27.13 -28.70
N LEU A 916 -29.06 -26.57 -27.55
CA LEU A 916 -29.24 -25.13 -27.42
C LEU A 916 -27.91 -24.39 -27.51
N SER A 917 -26.85 -24.92 -26.89
CA SER A 917 -25.50 -24.35 -27.00
C SER A 917 -25.05 -24.23 -28.46
N ALA A 918 -25.29 -25.28 -29.27
CA ALA A 918 -24.97 -25.28 -30.70
C ALA A 918 -25.85 -24.29 -31.49
N ARG A 919 -27.16 -24.26 -31.20
CA ARG A 919 -28.10 -23.34 -31.86
C ARG A 919 -27.75 -21.87 -31.62
N VAL A 920 -27.30 -21.50 -30.41
CA VAL A 920 -26.83 -20.14 -30.11
C VAL A 920 -25.57 -19.80 -30.92
N GLU A 921 -24.64 -20.75 -31.04
CA GLU A 921 -23.44 -20.56 -31.87
C GLU A 921 -23.79 -20.41 -33.36
N GLU A 922 -24.76 -21.18 -33.86
CA GLU A 922 -25.30 -21.03 -35.21
C GLU A 922 -25.99 -19.69 -35.45
N LEU A 923 -26.79 -19.22 -34.49
CA LEU A 923 -27.48 -17.95 -34.58
C LEU A 923 -26.52 -16.74 -34.59
N LEU A 924 -25.40 -16.82 -33.85
CA LEU A 924 -24.40 -15.74 -33.80
C LEU A 924 -23.35 -15.82 -34.92
N ALA A 925 -23.23 -16.96 -35.60
CA ALA A 925 -22.22 -17.16 -36.63
C ALA A 925 -22.27 -16.14 -37.79
N PRO A 926 -23.44 -15.76 -38.34
CA PRO A 926 -23.51 -14.82 -39.47
C PRO A 926 -22.92 -13.44 -39.16
N ALA A 927 -23.06 -12.96 -37.91
CA ALA A 927 -22.54 -11.66 -37.50
C ALA A 927 -21.00 -11.63 -37.38
N TRP A 928 -20.37 -12.79 -37.13
CA TRP A 928 -18.95 -12.88 -36.79
C TRP A 928 -18.08 -13.48 -37.90
N THR A 929 -18.62 -14.44 -38.64
CA THR A 929 -17.86 -15.21 -39.65
C THR A 929 -17.27 -14.34 -40.77
N PRO A 930 -17.98 -13.33 -41.33
CA PRO A 930 -17.41 -12.45 -42.35
C PRO A 930 -16.22 -11.64 -41.85
N VAL A 931 -16.25 -11.19 -40.59
CA VAL A 931 -15.16 -10.46 -39.95
C VAL A 931 -13.94 -11.37 -39.81
N LEU A 932 -14.13 -12.59 -39.28
CA LEU A 932 -13.06 -13.58 -39.17
C LEU A 932 -12.47 -13.97 -40.52
N ALA A 933 -13.31 -14.06 -41.56
CA ALA A 933 -12.87 -14.38 -42.92
C ALA A 933 -11.94 -13.30 -43.48
N ARG A 934 -12.30 -12.03 -43.29
CA ARG A 934 -11.46 -10.90 -43.68
C ARG A 934 -10.14 -10.89 -42.91
N VAL A 935 -10.17 -11.10 -41.59
CA VAL A 935 -8.96 -11.18 -40.77
C VAL A 935 -8.05 -12.33 -41.22
N GLU A 936 -8.62 -13.48 -41.55
CA GLU A 936 -7.88 -14.64 -42.07
C GLU A 936 -7.26 -14.38 -43.46
N HIS A 937 -8.00 -13.72 -44.35
CA HIS A 937 -7.53 -13.38 -45.70
C HIS A 937 -6.30 -12.46 -45.65
N TRP A 938 -6.36 -11.43 -44.82
CA TRP A 938 -5.30 -10.42 -44.69
C TRP A 938 -4.18 -10.77 -43.70
N ARG A 939 -4.16 -12.00 -43.15
CA ARG A 939 -3.28 -12.40 -42.04
C ARG A 939 -1.79 -12.12 -42.25
N VAL A 940 -1.27 -12.22 -43.48
CA VAL A 940 0.16 -12.02 -43.79
C VAL A 940 0.56 -10.56 -43.60
N TRP A 941 -0.34 -9.63 -43.89
CA TRP A 941 -0.12 -8.19 -43.72
C TRP A 941 -0.56 -7.70 -42.35
N LEU A 942 -1.67 -8.23 -41.83
CA LEU A 942 -2.24 -7.83 -40.54
C LEU A 942 -1.34 -8.16 -39.35
N VAL A 943 -0.66 -9.31 -39.35
CA VAL A 943 0.16 -9.71 -38.21
C VAL A 943 1.35 -8.77 -37.99
N PRO A 944 2.20 -8.48 -39.00
CA PRO A 944 3.25 -7.48 -38.87
C PRO A 944 2.71 -6.09 -38.51
N ALA A 945 1.64 -5.65 -39.18
CA ALA A 945 1.02 -4.35 -38.92
C ALA A 945 0.51 -4.21 -37.47
N LEU A 946 -0.10 -5.27 -36.93
CA LEU A 946 -0.61 -5.31 -35.56
C LEU A 946 0.54 -5.30 -34.55
N VAL A 947 1.61 -6.05 -34.79
CA VAL A 947 2.80 -6.03 -33.91
C VAL A 947 3.45 -4.65 -33.91
N ILE A 948 3.68 -4.05 -35.09
CA ILE A 948 4.24 -2.70 -35.22
C ILE A 948 3.31 -1.67 -34.56
N GLY A 949 2.00 -1.78 -34.78
CA GLY A 949 1.00 -0.90 -34.18
C GLY A 949 1.01 -0.98 -32.65
N LEU A 950 1.01 -2.19 -32.07
CA LEU A 950 1.06 -2.37 -30.62
C LEU A 950 2.36 -1.81 -30.03
N VAL A 951 3.51 -2.13 -30.62
CA VAL A 951 4.81 -1.59 -30.18
C VAL A 951 4.83 -0.07 -30.30
N GLY A 952 4.35 0.47 -31.40
CA GLY A 952 4.23 1.91 -31.65
C GLY A 952 3.33 2.60 -30.61
N VAL A 953 2.16 2.02 -30.30
CA VAL A 953 1.24 2.53 -29.27
C VAL A 953 1.88 2.49 -27.88
N ALA A 954 2.54 1.39 -27.51
CA ALA A 954 3.23 1.28 -26.23
C ALA A 954 4.38 2.29 -26.10
N ALA A 955 5.18 2.45 -27.16
CA ALA A 955 6.26 3.44 -27.21
C ALA A 955 5.72 4.87 -27.15
N ALA A 956 4.74 5.21 -27.98
CA ALA A 956 4.10 6.53 -28.01
C ALA A 956 3.46 6.88 -26.66
N THR A 957 2.79 5.91 -26.02
CA THR A 957 2.25 6.05 -24.66
C THR A 957 3.36 6.39 -23.67
N ARG A 958 4.48 5.66 -23.68
CA ARG A 958 5.58 5.90 -22.73
C ARG A 958 6.27 7.25 -22.96
N ILE A 959 6.38 7.67 -24.22
CA ILE A 959 6.90 8.98 -24.60
C ILE A 959 5.96 10.10 -24.12
N SER A 960 4.65 9.94 -24.34
CA SER A 960 3.61 10.89 -23.93
C SER A 960 3.57 11.07 -22.41
N LEU A 961 3.56 9.98 -21.65
CA LEU A 961 3.56 10.02 -20.18
C LEU A 961 4.82 10.66 -19.57
N ARG A 962 5.94 10.63 -20.30
CA ARG A 962 7.19 11.29 -19.89
C ARG A 962 7.32 12.72 -20.41
N SER A 963 6.39 13.21 -21.22
CA SER A 963 6.47 14.55 -21.83
C SER A 963 6.37 15.66 -20.78
N GLU A 964 5.39 15.57 -19.87
CA GLU A 964 5.22 16.52 -18.77
C GLU A 964 6.46 16.58 -17.87
N GLU A 965 6.99 15.42 -17.47
CA GLU A 965 8.20 15.35 -16.64
C GLU A 965 9.42 15.99 -17.35
N ARG A 966 9.59 15.73 -18.65
CA ARG A 966 10.66 16.34 -19.45
C ARG A 966 10.49 17.86 -19.56
N ALA A 967 9.27 18.35 -19.70
CA ALA A 967 8.97 19.78 -19.74
C ALA A 967 9.34 20.47 -18.41
N TYR A 968 8.95 19.88 -17.28
CA TYR A 968 9.31 20.39 -15.96
C TYR A 968 10.84 20.37 -15.72
N GLN A 969 11.52 19.27 -16.10
CA GLN A 969 12.98 19.19 -15.98
C GLN A 969 13.72 20.20 -16.87
N ALA A 970 13.19 20.50 -18.06
CA ALA A 970 13.75 21.56 -18.90
C ALA A 970 13.59 22.94 -18.25
N ALA A 971 12.45 23.20 -17.62
CA ALA A 971 12.20 24.43 -16.86
C ALA A 971 13.15 24.56 -15.66
N GLU A 972 13.31 23.49 -14.87
CA GLU A 972 14.24 23.44 -13.74
C GLU A 972 15.69 23.67 -14.18
N ARG A 973 16.13 23.07 -15.29
CA ARG A 973 17.48 23.29 -15.82
C ARG A 973 17.72 24.74 -16.22
N ALA A 974 16.76 25.37 -16.91
CA ALA A 974 16.86 26.79 -17.26
C ALA A 974 16.91 27.69 -16.01
N TYR A 975 16.07 27.41 -15.01
CA TYR A 975 16.06 28.15 -13.75
C TYR A 975 17.39 28.01 -12.99
N ARG A 976 17.94 26.79 -12.87
CA ARG A 976 19.24 26.56 -12.21
C ARG A 976 20.41 27.20 -12.96
N ALA A 977 20.33 27.29 -14.28
CA ALA A 977 21.29 28.00 -15.12
C ALA A 977 21.16 29.53 -15.05
N ARG A 978 20.18 30.06 -14.29
CA ARG A 978 19.83 31.49 -14.21
C ARG A 978 19.42 32.13 -15.55
N ASP A 979 19.01 31.32 -16.53
CA ASP A 979 18.35 31.78 -17.76
C ASP A 979 16.87 32.07 -17.44
N PHE A 980 16.62 33.19 -16.76
CA PHE A 980 15.30 33.51 -16.21
C PHE A 980 14.24 33.77 -17.28
N GLU A 981 14.61 34.27 -18.45
CA GLU A 981 13.67 34.50 -19.55
C GLU A 981 13.14 33.17 -20.10
N ARG A 982 14.03 32.22 -20.36
CA ARG A 982 13.65 30.87 -20.78
C ARG A 982 12.94 30.12 -19.67
N ALA A 983 13.40 30.24 -18.42
CA ALA A 983 12.75 29.62 -17.27
C ALA A 983 11.32 30.14 -17.11
N ALA A 984 11.09 31.44 -17.17
CA ALA A 984 9.76 32.05 -17.09
C ALA A 984 8.83 31.50 -18.18
N LYS A 985 9.29 31.42 -19.44
CA LYS A 985 8.49 30.86 -20.55
C LYS A 985 8.11 29.39 -20.32
N LEU A 986 9.05 28.57 -19.87
CA LEU A 986 8.81 27.13 -19.65
C LEU A 986 7.95 26.88 -18.39
N LEU A 987 8.20 27.60 -17.30
CA LEU A 987 7.43 27.51 -16.07
C LEU A 987 6.01 28.05 -16.25
N ALA A 988 5.82 29.16 -16.98
CA ALA A 988 4.49 29.68 -17.30
C ALA A 988 3.64 28.63 -18.04
N ARG A 989 4.22 27.98 -19.07
CA ARG A 989 3.57 26.87 -19.79
C ARG A 989 3.21 25.70 -18.87
N TRP A 990 4.11 25.34 -17.95
CA TRP A 990 3.85 24.28 -16.97
C TRP A 990 2.67 24.65 -16.04
N THR A 991 2.69 25.87 -15.50
CA THR A 991 1.71 26.37 -14.53
C THR A 991 0.36 26.78 -15.12
N ALA A 992 0.25 26.84 -16.46
CA ALA A 992 -1.01 27.12 -17.17
C ALA A 992 -2.06 26.03 -16.96
N SER A 993 -1.63 24.79 -16.74
CA SER A 993 -2.52 23.71 -16.32
C SER A 993 -2.60 23.66 -14.80
N ASP A 994 -3.82 23.70 -14.27
CA ASP A 994 -4.10 23.59 -12.84
C ASP A 994 -3.82 22.17 -12.32
N LYS A 995 -2.92 22.09 -11.33
CA LYS A 995 -2.49 20.85 -10.68
C LYS A 995 -2.27 21.11 -9.19
N ASP A 996 -2.55 20.14 -8.33
CA ASP A 996 -2.28 20.26 -6.89
C ASP A 996 -1.06 19.42 -6.48
N THR A 997 0.11 19.77 -7.02
CA THR A 997 1.33 19.00 -6.75
C THR A 997 2.43 19.86 -6.15
N PHE A 998 3.33 19.25 -5.38
CA PHE A 998 4.53 19.94 -4.89
C PHE A 998 5.36 20.55 -6.03
N LYS A 999 5.38 19.91 -7.21
CA LYS A 999 6.02 20.45 -8.41
C LYS A 999 5.34 21.71 -8.93
N GLN A 1000 4.01 21.77 -8.87
CA GLN A 1000 3.27 22.99 -9.22
C GLN A 1000 3.60 24.13 -8.26
N ALA A 1001 3.60 23.89 -6.95
CA ALA A 1001 3.98 24.89 -5.96
C ALA A 1001 5.41 25.40 -6.19
N THR A 1002 6.36 24.48 -6.42
CA THR A 1002 7.75 24.80 -6.74
C THR A 1002 7.85 25.63 -8.02
N ALA A 1003 7.11 25.25 -9.06
CA ALA A 1003 7.10 25.95 -10.34
C ALA A 1003 6.54 27.38 -10.22
N LEU A 1004 5.46 27.59 -9.46
CA LEU A 1004 4.90 28.92 -9.21
C LEU A 1004 5.87 29.81 -8.43
N PHE A 1005 6.54 29.25 -7.41
CA PHE A 1005 7.57 29.97 -6.65
C PHE A 1005 8.73 30.39 -7.57
N GLN A 1006 9.27 29.45 -8.34
CA GLN A 1006 10.36 29.72 -9.29
C GLN A 1006 9.92 30.69 -10.41
N LEU A 1007 8.68 30.60 -10.88
CA LEU A 1007 8.13 31.48 -11.92
C LEU A 1007 8.03 32.92 -11.41
N GLY A 1008 7.53 33.11 -10.19
CA GLY A 1008 7.45 34.43 -9.59
C GLY A 1008 8.83 35.06 -9.41
N ILE A 1009 9.84 34.28 -9.03
CA ILE A 1009 11.23 34.74 -8.98
C ILE A 1009 11.71 35.12 -10.38
N ALA A 1010 11.55 34.24 -11.37
CA ALA A 1010 12.01 34.47 -12.74
C ALA A 1010 11.41 35.74 -13.34
N TYR A 1011 10.10 35.99 -13.16
CA TYR A 1011 9.47 37.25 -13.56
C TYR A 1011 10.01 38.47 -12.83
N GLY A 1012 10.33 38.35 -11.53
CA GLY A 1012 10.91 39.44 -10.76
C GLY A 1012 12.32 39.81 -11.25
N GLU A 1013 13.12 38.82 -11.64
CA GLU A 1013 14.47 39.01 -12.17
C GLU A 1013 14.49 39.47 -13.65
N THR A 1014 13.42 39.23 -14.42
CA THR A 1014 13.26 39.74 -15.80
C THR A 1014 12.42 41.03 -15.89
N ASP A 1015 12.31 41.76 -14.79
CA ASP A 1015 11.64 43.06 -14.68
C ASP A 1015 10.13 43.04 -15.05
N ARG A 1016 9.43 41.96 -14.67
CA ARG A 1016 7.98 41.80 -14.82
C ARG A 1016 7.28 41.70 -13.45
N PRO A 1017 7.33 42.76 -12.61
CA PRO A 1017 6.91 42.68 -11.21
C PRO A 1017 5.43 42.34 -11.02
N VAL A 1018 4.53 42.81 -11.90
CA VAL A 1018 3.09 42.49 -11.85
C VAL A 1018 2.83 40.99 -12.10
N ALA A 1019 3.58 40.36 -13.01
CA ALA A 1019 3.49 38.93 -13.26
C ALA A 1019 4.08 38.12 -12.09
N ALA A 1020 5.16 38.62 -11.48
CA ALA A 1020 5.78 38.04 -10.29
C ALA A 1020 4.83 38.06 -9.08
N ILE A 1021 4.11 39.17 -8.87
CA ILE A 1021 3.08 39.31 -7.83
C ILE A 1021 1.99 38.26 -8.04
N ARG A 1022 1.38 38.21 -9.23
CA ARG A 1022 0.32 37.25 -9.55
C ARG A 1022 0.74 35.79 -9.32
N ALA A 1023 1.97 35.43 -9.69
CA ALA A 1023 2.49 34.07 -9.48
C ALA A 1023 2.63 33.72 -7.99
N HIS A 1024 3.13 34.63 -7.16
CA HIS A 1024 3.31 34.40 -5.72
C HIS A 1024 2.01 34.48 -4.93
N GLU A 1025 1.08 35.37 -5.28
CA GLU A 1025 -0.27 35.39 -4.67
C GLU A 1025 -1.01 34.10 -4.98
N ARG A 1026 -0.96 33.64 -6.24
CA ARG A 1026 -1.51 32.33 -6.64
C ARG A 1026 -0.87 31.18 -5.86
N LEU A 1027 0.45 31.20 -5.65
CA LEU A 1027 1.15 30.20 -4.83
C LEU A 1027 0.63 30.17 -3.39
N LEU A 1028 0.55 31.34 -2.74
CA LEU A 1028 0.09 31.45 -1.35
C LEU A 1028 -1.36 30.99 -1.19
N PHE A 1029 -2.21 31.28 -2.18
CA PHE A 1029 -3.61 30.88 -2.18
C PHE A 1029 -3.80 29.37 -2.45
N GLU A 1030 -3.14 28.82 -3.47
CA GLU A 1030 -3.36 27.41 -3.86
C GLU A 1030 -2.62 26.41 -2.96
N PHE A 1031 -1.50 26.83 -2.36
CA PHE A 1031 -0.60 25.99 -1.58
C PHE A 1031 -0.26 26.58 -0.20
N PRO A 1032 -1.27 26.88 0.64
CA PRO A 1032 -1.06 27.57 1.92
C PRO A 1032 -0.13 26.82 2.89
N ASN A 1033 -0.08 25.48 2.78
CA ASN A 1033 0.68 24.62 3.69
C ASN A 1033 2.04 24.17 3.16
N VAL A 1034 2.41 24.55 1.93
CA VAL A 1034 3.72 24.23 1.37
C VAL A 1034 4.75 25.24 1.88
N ASN A 1035 5.96 24.78 2.19
CA ASN A 1035 7.02 25.59 2.81
C ASN A 1035 7.69 26.59 1.84
N TYR A 1036 6.89 27.44 1.19
CA TYR A 1036 7.35 28.57 0.36
C TYR A 1036 6.85 29.92 0.88
N ARG A 1037 5.99 29.95 1.91
CA ARG A 1037 5.34 31.17 2.40
C ARG A 1037 6.32 32.29 2.74
N ALA A 1038 7.34 32.01 3.56
CA ALA A 1038 8.34 33.02 3.93
C ALA A 1038 9.06 33.63 2.70
N GLY A 1039 9.46 32.79 1.73
CA GLY A 1039 10.09 33.27 0.50
C GLY A 1039 9.13 34.06 -0.38
N ALA A 1040 7.88 33.60 -0.51
CA ALA A 1040 6.86 34.27 -1.29
C ALA A 1040 6.51 35.64 -0.70
N LEU A 1041 6.39 35.76 0.63
CA LEU A 1041 6.17 37.03 1.33
C LEU A 1041 7.31 38.04 1.07
N PHE A 1042 8.56 37.59 1.12
CA PHE A 1042 9.71 38.44 0.75
C PHE A 1042 9.61 38.94 -0.69
N HIS A 1043 9.36 38.04 -1.64
CA HIS A 1043 9.26 38.40 -3.05
C HIS A 1043 8.03 39.26 -3.35
N LEU A 1044 6.91 39.09 -2.64
CA LEU A 1044 5.75 39.97 -2.73
C LEU A 1044 6.09 41.38 -2.22
N ALA A 1045 6.67 41.50 -1.01
CA ALA A 1045 7.11 42.79 -0.48
C ALA A 1045 8.06 43.51 -1.46
N ARG A 1046 9.04 42.80 -2.02
CA ARG A 1046 9.97 43.33 -3.03
C ARG A 1046 9.26 43.81 -4.29
N ASN A 1047 8.37 43.01 -4.88
CA ASN A 1047 7.75 43.37 -6.15
C ASN A 1047 6.65 44.42 -6.00
N TYR A 1048 5.90 44.44 -4.87
CA TYR A 1048 4.95 45.53 -4.57
C TYR A 1048 5.67 46.87 -4.39
N TYR A 1049 6.83 46.87 -3.72
CA TYR A 1049 7.67 48.05 -3.62
C TYR A 1049 8.11 48.57 -5.00
N ARG A 1050 8.49 47.68 -5.93
CA ARG A 1050 8.91 48.05 -7.29
C ARG A 1050 7.78 48.62 -8.16
N VAL A 1051 6.51 48.30 -7.87
CA VAL A 1051 5.35 48.87 -8.59
C VAL A 1051 4.73 50.08 -7.90
N GLY A 1052 5.35 50.58 -6.81
CA GLY A 1052 4.88 51.78 -6.10
C GLY A 1052 3.81 51.54 -5.04
N GLU A 1053 3.40 50.29 -4.80
CA GLU A 1053 2.35 49.91 -3.85
C GLU A 1053 2.92 49.72 -2.44
N LEU A 1054 3.35 50.83 -1.82
CA LEU A 1054 4.16 50.83 -0.60
C LEU A 1054 3.45 50.20 0.61
N GLU A 1055 2.16 50.44 0.78
CA GLU A 1055 1.39 49.90 1.91
C GLU A 1055 1.27 48.38 1.86
N ARG A 1056 0.94 47.81 0.69
CA ARG A 1056 0.92 46.35 0.51
C ARG A 1056 2.31 45.75 0.70
N ALA A 1057 3.35 46.43 0.23
CA ALA A 1057 4.74 45.99 0.44
C ALA A 1057 5.11 45.94 1.93
N ARG A 1058 4.72 46.96 2.71
CA ARG A 1058 4.91 47.03 4.16
C ARG A 1058 4.12 45.95 4.89
N ASP A 1059 2.88 45.67 4.48
CA ASP A 1059 2.06 44.62 5.09
C ASP A 1059 2.70 43.23 4.94
N TYR A 1060 3.18 42.88 3.74
CA TYR A 1060 3.88 41.62 3.52
C TYR A 1060 5.22 41.55 4.26
N ALA A 1061 5.95 42.68 4.33
CA ALA A 1061 7.18 42.79 5.11
C ALA A 1061 6.95 42.57 6.62
N ARG A 1062 5.91 43.20 7.18
CA ARG A 1062 5.48 43.02 8.57
C ARG A 1062 5.06 41.58 8.84
N THR A 1063 4.26 40.98 7.95
CA THR A 1063 3.82 39.58 8.05
C THR A 1063 5.00 38.60 8.04
N LEU A 1064 5.99 38.81 7.17
CA LEU A 1064 7.20 37.99 7.14
C LEU A 1064 7.98 38.08 8.46
N ARG A 1065 8.07 39.27 9.04
CA ARG A 1065 8.80 39.55 10.28
C ARG A 1065 8.10 39.00 11.52
N SER A 1066 6.77 38.99 11.54
CA SER A 1066 5.97 38.45 12.65
C SER A 1066 5.86 36.93 12.61
N GLU A 1067 5.53 36.36 11.45
CA GLU A 1067 5.34 34.90 11.31
C GLU A 1067 6.66 34.14 11.20
N TYR A 1068 7.72 34.75 10.62
CA TYR A 1068 8.98 34.07 10.30
C TYR A 1068 10.25 34.84 10.71
N PRO A 1069 10.35 35.33 11.96
CA PRO A 1069 11.42 36.24 12.40
C PRO A 1069 12.83 35.67 12.19
N GLU A 1070 13.02 34.37 12.41
CA GLU A 1070 14.31 33.69 12.37
C GLU A 1070 14.74 33.21 10.98
N THR A 1071 13.89 33.36 9.96
CA THR A 1071 14.20 32.84 8.63
C THR A 1071 15.24 33.69 7.90
N GLY A 1072 16.03 33.04 7.01
CA GLY A 1072 16.96 33.75 6.13
C GLY A 1072 16.27 34.81 5.26
N TRP A 1073 14.98 34.64 4.95
CA TRP A 1073 14.16 35.62 4.21
C TRP A 1073 13.87 36.88 5.03
N SER A 1074 13.57 36.74 6.33
CA SER A 1074 13.39 37.87 7.24
C SER A 1074 14.68 38.67 7.40
N LYS A 1075 15.83 37.99 7.55
CA LYS A 1075 17.16 38.64 7.58
C LYS A 1075 17.48 39.34 6.25
N ARG A 1076 17.12 38.72 5.13
CA ARG A 1076 17.29 39.28 3.78
C ARG A 1076 16.43 40.52 3.55
N LEU A 1077 15.18 40.53 4.01
CA LEU A 1077 14.28 41.69 3.98
C LEU A 1077 14.93 42.90 4.66
N ALA A 1078 15.47 42.72 5.86
CA ALA A 1078 16.12 43.80 6.60
C ALA A 1078 17.37 44.37 5.91
N ARG A 1079 18.07 43.54 5.13
CA ARG A 1079 19.26 43.96 4.39
C ARG A 1079 18.93 44.63 3.05
N GLU A 1080 17.97 44.10 2.30
CA GLU A 1080 17.69 44.52 0.91
C GLU A 1080 16.57 45.56 0.80
N LEU A 1081 15.67 45.65 1.79
CA LEU A 1081 14.53 46.57 1.80
C LEU A 1081 14.30 47.22 3.18
N PRO A 1082 15.33 47.83 3.82
CA PRO A 1082 15.21 48.44 5.15
C PRO A 1082 14.13 49.52 5.24
N GLN A 1083 13.86 50.23 4.14
CA GLN A 1083 12.81 51.26 4.03
C GLN A 1083 11.38 50.75 4.25
N LEU A 1084 11.14 49.43 4.10
CA LEU A 1084 9.84 48.82 4.42
C LEU A 1084 9.67 48.55 5.92
N LEU A 1085 10.74 48.71 6.71
CA LEU A 1085 10.78 48.43 8.14
C LEU A 1085 10.78 49.69 9.01
N SER A 1086 11.09 50.86 8.44
CA SER A 1086 11.00 52.13 9.14
C SER A 1086 9.53 52.54 9.31
N ALA A 1087 9.10 52.77 10.56
CA ALA A 1087 7.80 53.35 10.85
C ALA A 1087 7.77 54.80 10.34
N SER A 1088 6.98 55.11 9.31
CA SER A 1088 6.62 56.50 9.02
C SER A 1088 5.48 56.90 9.95
N SER A 1089 5.83 57.55 11.06
CA SER A 1089 4.95 58.49 11.75
C SER A 1089 4.71 59.68 10.82
N GLU A 1090 3.62 59.64 10.06
CA GLU A 1090 2.98 60.84 9.51
C GLU A 1090 1.60 60.38 9.00
N ARG A 1091 0.65 60.29 9.93
CA ARG A 1091 -0.76 60.45 9.58
C ARG A 1091 -0.93 61.95 9.36
N ASP A 1092 -1.04 62.37 8.11
CA ASP A 1092 -1.66 63.64 7.78
C ASP A 1092 -3.17 63.52 8.08
N PRO A 1093 -3.73 64.25 9.06
CA PRO A 1093 -5.14 64.13 9.45
C PRO A 1093 -6.13 64.67 8.41
N ASN A 1094 -5.67 65.25 7.29
CA ASN A 1094 -6.54 65.93 6.32
C ASN A 1094 -6.80 65.19 4.99
N ALA A 1095 -6.35 63.95 4.82
CA ALA A 1095 -6.67 63.15 3.62
C ALA A 1095 -7.94 62.29 3.75
N ALA A 1096 -8.88 62.67 4.62
CA ALA A 1096 -10.17 62.01 4.78
C ALA A 1096 -11.27 62.68 3.94
N ALA A 1097 -11.06 62.83 2.64
CA ALA A 1097 -12.10 63.03 1.64
C ALA A 1097 -11.51 62.78 0.25
N THR A 1098 -12.20 61.98 -0.57
CA THR A 1098 -11.88 61.64 -1.97
C THR A 1098 -10.98 60.42 -2.23
N HIS A 1099 -11.47 59.21 -1.92
CA HIS A 1099 -11.35 58.11 -2.88
C HIS A 1099 -12.62 57.27 -2.88
N GLY A 1100 -13.42 57.46 -3.93
CA GLY A 1100 -14.53 56.58 -4.28
C GLY A 1100 -14.04 55.19 -4.68
N ARG A 1101 -14.95 54.23 -4.54
CA ARG A 1101 -14.89 52.84 -5.02
C ARG A 1101 -13.93 52.63 -6.19
N PRO A 1102 -13.00 51.66 -6.14
CA PRO A 1102 -12.42 51.12 -7.35
C PRO A 1102 -13.53 50.41 -8.14
N SER A 1103 -13.68 50.84 -9.38
CA SER A 1103 -14.53 50.21 -10.38
C SER A 1103 -14.14 48.74 -10.60
N SER A 1104 -15.17 47.98 -10.92
CA SER A 1104 -15.22 46.55 -11.11
C SER A 1104 -14.62 46.02 -12.42
N ASP A 1105 -13.83 46.80 -13.17
CA ASP A 1105 -13.47 46.43 -14.55
C ASP A 1105 -11.96 46.51 -14.80
N ALA A 1106 -11.24 45.46 -14.38
CA ALA A 1106 -10.01 44.97 -15.05
C ALA A 1106 -9.57 43.61 -14.46
N LEU A 1107 -10.52 42.72 -14.20
CA LEU A 1107 -10.26 41.32 -13.85
C LEU A 1107 -11.24 40.43 -14.62
N ALA A 1108 -10.87 40.10 -15.85
CA ALA A 1108 -11.38 38.96 -16.62
C ALA A 1108 -10.22 38.42 -17.49
N PRO A 1109 -10.22 37.13 -17.83
CA PRO A 1109 -9.06 36.23 -17.85
C PRO A 1109 -7.93 36.55 -18.84
#